data_AF-I1BNH4-F1
#
_entry.id   AF-I1BNH4-F1
#
_cell.length_a   1.000
_cell.length_b   1.000
_cell.length_c   1.000
_cell.angle_alpha   90.00
_cell.angle_beta   90.00
_cell.angle_gamma   90.00
#
_symmetry.space_group_name_H-M   'P 1'
#
loop_
_entity.id
_entity.type
_entity.pdbx_description
1 polymer ?
#
loop_
_entity_poly.entity_id
_entity_poly.type
_entity_poly.pdbx_seq_one_letter_code
_entity_poly.pdbx_strand_id
1 'polypeptide(L)'
;MVLSDKEFLAPNKAILHTKPKKLSWVNVVHAGHQKTSSFLAMSTNNSTTQSHGVGIGQPDTNAEMSPSNLNAQASRPFLKGSVPNSIFVDITTVKDKKIFLTELTAFCQGNEHLWAVADQIRREYQRMYAELTVSPAMYERLCTEGLQLPSFTDRFLAFPSLSPSAELLKVTLTGLPHQYGRRDGGLAQLHSDMQRNLSSFGHIIDSGTVRGTSGFYSGKGYVVLEKFPESDQQRAETPRPELQHNVHWVYQPLAYSTSATPVSLLEDVSINVHATWSSMKPYCRYCHGDHPLKDCQVRQQATICYWCNESGHIAKYCDRKNVYEVSGAPNKKTRKTPIVSATEKPLINLPDSVTSLDKNLVVSNEANVETTSPLDVTPATVHSHRSLSFRGRVTILNSLILSKLWHVLRILSVPKRFFLKLQSQISGFVSAKQTPRISFETMCFPRNKGGLGVLNPPLQQSALQLRWLLPLLHDFPCSPTSDFWNHHSLKSSVVLPLLADFLLSHLLPTESREPIQTDYRQAFVFKQLRPRKLIQSLDGVFSLFFRAVDNLPHIFDKVVINPQTALCLTLGDVSVPSSSCPLPSSMARLLCSSVYMTDPISGRLRPRSAREISLHPYLTKRFLKWVRSDHMKLYPFFVRAFLRPSSSFIPVAHTHIDMSPFLVALSLTPKPGDQLRLTSKRYRRLCSPPVSSSTLYPDLPPSKWLLLWRFPLRAQSRNIWYRLIHNKLPCRSNLYLPSKLCPVCKNLEETPSHFLFDCPQKLAIWSLLWDSQFEQPFSKYSLRRALFLLDFPKCRPDTVHAPSVFISTILLAIWRNHWAFIFDHRPFLTDVTIRCVNQLLSVSLQESLLSSGISPLPLPHLQLSDLSSC
;
A
#
# COMPACT_ATOMS: atom_id res chain seq x y z
N MET A 1 -34.51 13.08 -40.16
CA MET A 1 -33.72 14.28 -40.53
C MET A 1 -32.59 13.81 -41.42
N VAL A 2 -32.55 14.27 -42.67
CA VAL A 2 -31.68 13.78 -43.74
C VAL A 2 -30.22 14.17 -43.47
N LEU A 3 -29.29 13.21 -43.57
CA LEU A 3 -27.85 13.43 -43.49
C LEU A 3 -27.32 13.71 -44.90
N SER A 4 -26.58 14.81 -45.09
CA SER A 4 -25.79 15.05 -46.31
C SER A 4 -24.31 14.80 -46.05
N ASP A 5 -23.68 14.20 -47.05
CA ASP A 5 -22.25 13.89 -47.13
C ASP A 5 -21.40 15.14 -47.36
N LYS A 6 -20.37 15.35 -46.52
CA LYS A 6 -18.96 15.61 -46.88
C LYS A 6 -18.11 15.92 -45.64
N GLU A 7 -17.22 14.98 -45.34
CA GLU A 7 -15.81 15.08 -44.88
C GLU A 7 -15.37 16.33 -44.10
N PHE A 8 -14.73 16.25 -42.92
CA PHE A 8 -13.45 15.58 -42.64
C PHE A 8 -13.33 15.29 -41.14
N LEU A 9 -12.96 14.06 -40.74
CA LEU A 9 -12.10 13.79 -39.57
C LEU A 9 -11.37 12.45 -39.77
N ALA A 10 -10.07 12.47 -39.48
CA ALA A 10 -9.01 11.55 -39.89
C ALA A 10 -9.16 10.06 -39.47
N PRO A 11 -8.37 9.13 -40.06
CA PRO A 11 -8.60 7.69 -39.98
C PRO A 11 -8.44 7.12 -38.56
N ASN A 12 -9.41 6.30 -38.20
CA ASN A 12 -9.38 5.42 -37.03
C ASN A 12 -8.14 4.51 -37.06
N LYS A 13 -7.27 4.67 -36.04
CA LYS A 13 -6.32 3.62 -35.66
C LYS A 13 -7.08 2.38 -35.19
N ALA A 14 -6.63 1.24 -35.70
CA ALA A 14 -7.19 -0.08 -35.49
C ALA A 14 -7.44 -0.45 -34.02
N ILE A 15 -8.57 -1.12 -33.84
CA ILE A 15 -9.05 -1.82 -32.66
C ILE A 15 -7.98 -2.82 -32.19
N LEU A 16 -7.48 -2.67 -30.96
CA LEU A 16 -6.68 -3.68 -30.26
C LEU A 16 -7.34 -4.00 -28.91
N HIS A 17 -7.56 -5.30 -28.71
CA HIS A 17 -8.24 -5.97 -27.59
C HIS A 17 -8.19 -5.25 -26.22
N THR A 18 -9.39 -5.06 -25.67
CA THR A 18 -9.63 -4.61 -24.29
C THR A 18 -9.02 -5.58 -23.28
N LYS A 19 -7.97 -5.13 -22.59
CA LYS A 19 -7.42 -5.76 -21.38
C LYS A 19 -8.49 -5.85 -20.28
N PRO A 20 -8.44 -6.87 -19.39
CA PRO A 20 -9.32 -6.95 -18.23
C PRO A 20 -9.15 -5.69 -17.36
N LYS A 21 -10.24 -4.96 -17.14
CA LYS A 21 -10.24 -3.76 -16.31
C LYS A 21 -9.89 -4.13 -14.87
N LYS A 22 -8.81 -3.52 -14.37
CA LYS A 22 -8.49 -3.47 -12.94
C LYS A 22 -9.70 -2.93 -12.16
N LEU A 23 -10.24 -3.73 -11.25
CA LEU A 23 -11.10 -3.24 -10.16
C LEU A 23 -10.33 -2.15 -9.39
N SER A 24 -10.94 -0.99 -9.21
CA SER A 24 -10.37 0.05 -8.35
C SER A 24 -10.50 -0.39 -6.89
N TRP A 25 -9.48 -0.13 -6.07
CA TRP A 25 -9.49 -0.47 -4.63
C TRP A 25 -10.57 0.26 -3.82
N VAL A 26 -11.18 1.31 -4.39
CA VAL A 26 -12.37 1.95 -3.83
C VAL A 26 -13.52 0.92 -3.71
N ASN A 27 -13.65 0.03 -4.69
CA ASN A 27 -14.67 -1.02 -4.68
C ASN A 27 -14.36 -2.15 -3.69
N VAL A 28 -13.10 -2.37 -3.31
CA VAL A 28 -12.71 -3.40 -2.31
C VAL A 28 -12.96 -2.93 -0.87
N VAL A 29 -12.81 -1.63 -0.61
CA VAL A 29 -13.16 -1.03 0.69
C VAL A 29 -14.69 -0.86 0.82
N HIS A 30 -15.40 -0.55 -0.26
CA HIS A 30 -16.85 -0.50 -0.28
C HIS A 30 -17.53 -1.88 -0.35
N ALA A 31 -16.87 -2.93 -0.86
CA ALA A 31 -17.40 -4.29 -0.85
C ALA A 31 -17.63 -4.84 0.57
N GLY A 32 -16.99 -4.26 1.59
CA GLY A 32 -17.23 -4.60 3.00
C GLY A 32 -18.27 -3.71 3.70
N HIS A 33 -18.85 -2.72 3.02
CA HIS A 33 -19.91 -1.86 3.58
C HIS A 33 -21.16 -1.99 2.73
N GLN A 34 -22.10 -2.81 3.19
CA GLN A 34 -23.41 -2.89 2.56
C GLN A 34 -24.20 -1.64 2.92
N LYS A 35 -24.55 -0.85 1.90
CA LYS A 35 -25.47 0.29 2.03
C LYS A 35 -26.84 -0.16 1.56
N THR A 36 -27.87 0.14 2.34
CA THR A 36 -29.25 0.01 1.89
C THR A 36 -29.70 1.36 1.34
N SER A 37 -30.61 1.39 0.37
CA SER A 37 -31.28 2.63 -0.10
C SER A 37 -32.78 2.48 0.11
N SER A 38 -33.43 3.50 0.66
CA SER A 38 -34.89 3.54 0.86
C SER A 38 -35.65 3.50 -0.47
N PHE A 39 -35.07 4.05 -1.54
CA PHE A 39 -35.69 4.09 -2.87
C PHE A 39 -35.88 2.69 -3.49
N LEU A 40 -34.93 1.78 -3.28
CA LEU A 40 -35.02 0.40 -3.77
C LEU A 40 -36.04 -0.47 -3.01
N ALA A 41 -36.36 -0.10 -1.76
CA ALA A 41 -37.30 -0.86 -0.93
C ALA A 41 -38.77 -0.56 -1.28
N MET A 42 -39.06 0.60 -1.88
CA MET A 42 -40.42 0.97 -2.31
C MET A 42 -40.88 0.20 -3.56
N SER A 43 -39.94 -0.26 -4.41
CA SER A 43 -40.24 -0.98 -5.66
C SER A 43 -40.49 -2.49 -5.47
N THR A 44 -40.25 -3.06 -4.28
CA THR A 44 -40.32 -4.51 -4.03
C THR A 44 -41.61 -5.00 -3.35
N ASN A 45 -42.59 -4.12 -3.11
CA ASN A 45 -43.79 -4.49 -2.33
C ASN A 45 -44.92 -5.21 -3.08
N ASN A 46 -44.71 -5.67 -4.32
CA ASN A 46 -45.69 -6.53 -5.02
C ASN A 46 -45.12 -7.93 -5.25
N SER A 47 -45.22 -8.80 -4.25
CA SER A 47 -45.52 -10.22 -4.49
C SER A 47 -46.07 -10.87 -3.22
N THR A 48 -47.23 -11.50 -3.42
CA THR A 48 -48.17 -12.03 -2.46
C THR A 48 -47.63 -13.27 -1.73
N THR A 49 -47.94 -13.35 -0.45
CA THR A 49 -47.86 -14.53 0.44
C THR A 49 -48.63 -15.73 -0.09
N GLN A 50 -48.05 -16.94 -0.01
CA GLN A 50 -48.77 -18.16 0.40
C GLN A 50 -47.81 -19.22 0.97
N SER A 51 -48.36 -20.02 1.87
CA SER A 51 -47.72 -20.73 2.99
C SER A 51 -47.72 -22.26 2.86
N HIS A 52 -46.84 -22.89 3.67
CA HIS A 52 -46.89 -24.25 4.27
C HIS A 52 -46.52 -25.53 3.49
N GLY A 53 -45.69 -26.35 4.14
CA GLY A 53 -45.51 -27.79 3.91
C GLY A 53 -44.20 -28.36 4.49
N VAL A 54 -44.27 -29.12 5.58
CA VAL A 54 -43.17 -29.75 6.35
C VAL A 54 -42.68 -31.05 5.70
N GLY A 55 -41.39 -31.38 5.79
CA GLY A 55 -40.86 -32.72 5.47
C GLY A 55 -39.37 -32.91 5.79
N ILE A 56 -39.09 -33.85 6.69
CA ILE A 56 -37.76 -34.26 7.21
C ILE A 56 -37.07 -35.21 6.22
N GLY A 57 -35.77 -35.03 5.96
CA GLY A 57 -34.94 -35.98 5.21
C GLY A 57 -33.48 -35.51 5.11
N GLN A 58 -32.55 -36.35 5.58
CA GLN A 58 -31.10 -36.14 5.64
C GLN A 58 -30.39 -36.37 4.28
N PRO A 59 -29.07 -36.13 4.16
CA PRO A 59 -28.47 -35.40 3.04
C PRO A 59 -27.87 -36.32 1.98
N ASP A 60 -27.98 -35.95 0.70
CA ASP A 60 -27.11 -36.49 -0.34
C ASP A 60 -26.69 -35.42 -1.38
N THR A 61 -25.37 -35.28 -1.45
CA THR A 61 -24.49 -35.01 -2.60
C THR A 61 -24.96 -34.17 -3.81
N ASN A 62 -24.10 -33.17 -4.11
CA ASN A 62 -23.84 -32.61 -5.43
C ASN A 62 -24.99 -31.87 -6.14
N ALA A 63 -25.24 -30.65 -5.69
CA ALA A 63 -25.75 -29.59 -6.56
C ALA A 63 -24.79 -28.39 -6.48
N GLU A 64 -24.13 -28.09 -7.60
CA GLU A 64 -23.41 -26.84 -7.81
C GLU A 64 -24.38 -25.66 -7.61
N MET A 65 -24.34 -25.05 -6.43
CA MET A 65 -24.97 -23.75 -6.20
C MET A 65 -24.23 -22.70 -7.02
N SER A 66 -24.74 -22.48 -8.23
CA SER A 66 -24.58 -21.23 -8.96
C SER A 66 -24.81 -20.08 -7.99
N PRO A 67 -23.90 -19.10 -7.87
CA PRO A 67 -24.14 -17.93 -7.04
C PRO A 67 -25.33 -17.20 -7.64
N SER A 68 -26.48 -17.28 -6.96
CA SER A 68 -27.61 -16.42 -7.25
C SER A 68 -27.09 -14.98 -7.27
N ASN A 69 -27.24 -14.34 -8.43
CA ASN A 69 -26.84 -12.97 -8.74
C ASN A 69 -27.69 -11.95 -7.95
N LEU A 70 -27.71 -12.07 -6.61
CA LEU A 70 -28.26 -11.06 -5.69
C LEU A 70 -27.19 -10.00 -5.32
N ASN A 71 -26.03 -10.05 -5.96
CA ASN A 71 -24.95 -9.06 -5.83
C ASN A 71 -25.12 -7.88 -6.82
N ALA A 72 -26.25 -7.17 -6.74
CA ALA A 72 -26.38 -5.84 -7.35
C ALA A 72 -27.64 -5.10 -6.85
N GLN A 73 -27.81 -4.86 -5.54
CA GLN A 73 -28.72 -3.78 -5.14
C GLN A 73 -28.18 -2.46 -5.71
N ALA A 74 -28.86 -1.94 -6.73
CA ALA A 74 -28.45 -0.78 -7.51
C ALA A 74 -28.44 0.48 -6.65
N SER A 75 -27.26 0.99 -6.29
CA SER A 75 -27.17 2.33 -5.68
C SER A 75 -27.67 3.37 -6.69
N ARG A 76 -28.68 4.17 -6.31
CA ARG A 76 -29.19 5.30 -7.09
C ARG A 76 -28.02 6.22 -7.51
N PRO A 77 -27.88 6.61 -8.79
CA PRO A 77 -26.91 7.60 -9.21
C PRO A 77 -27.30 9.00 -8.72
N PHE A 78 -26.32 9.81 -8.31
CA PHE A 78 -26.52 11.21 -7.89
C PHE A 78 -26.06 12.16 -9.00
N LEU A 79 -26.57 11.94 -10.21
CA LEU A 79 -26.17 12.69 -11.40
C LEU A 79 -27.11 13.88 -11.65
N LYS A 80 -26.53 15.02 -12.00
CA LYS A 80 -27.27 16.18 -12.52
C LYS A 80 -27.65 15.95 -13.97
N GLY A 81 -28.90 16.24 -14.30
CA GLY A 81 -29.35 16.33 -15.68
C GLY A 81 -28.62 17.44 -16.43
N SER A 82 -28.41 17.23 -17.72
CA SER A 82 -28.07 18.28 -18.67
C SER A 82 -29.23 19.25 -18.90
N VAL A 83 -30.46 18.75 -18.76
CA VAL A 83 -31.71 19.50 -18.80
C VAL A 83 -32.59 19.12 -17.59
N PRO A 84 -33.53 19.99 -17.18
CA PRO A 84 -34.52 19.64 -16.16
C PRO A 84 -35.34 18.41 -16.58
N ASN A 85 -35.72 17.58 -15.60
CA ASN A 85 -36.59 16.40 -15.80
C ASN A 85 -36.04 15.35 -16.79
N SER A 86 -34.72 15.20 -16.90
CA SER A 86 -34.13 14.06 -17.61
C SER A 86 -34.09 12.79 -16.77
N ILE A 87 -33.87 11.64 -17.40
CA ILE A 87 -33.83 10.32 -16.76
C ILE A 87 -32.51 9.64 -17.07
N PHE A 88 -31.89 9.01 -16.07
CA PHE A 88 -30.74 8.13 -16.27
C PHE A 88 -31.15 6.66 -16.28
N VAL A 89 -30.75 5.93 -17.32
CA VAL A 89 -30.92 4.48 -17.44
C VAL A 89 -29.56 3.80 -17.34
N ASP A 90 -29.41 2.83 -16.43
CA ASP A 90 -28.15 2.09 -16.26
C ASP A 90 -27.91 1.14 -17.44
N ILE A 91 -26.97 1.48 -18.30
CA ILE A 91 -26.59 0.70 -19.49
C ILE A 91 -25.27 -0.03 -19.31
N THR A 92 -24.83 -0.27 -18.06
CA THR A 92 -23.52 -0.87 -17.77
C THR A 92 -23.35 -2.26 -18.37
N THR A 93 -24.42 -3.06 -18.40
CA THR A 93 -24.45 -4.43 -18.92
C THR A 93 -24.75 -4.50 -20.42
N VAL A 94 -25.12 -3.38 -21.05
CA VAL A 94 -25.48 -3.31 -22.47
C VAL A 94 -24.22 -3.46 -23.33
N LYS A 95 -24.11 -4.59 -24.03
CA LYS A 95 -23.01 -4.87 -24.96
C LYS A 95 -23.24 -4.24 -26.33
N ASP A 96 -24.47 -4.30 -26.83
CA ASP A 96 -24.87 -3.70 -28.11
C ASP A 96 -25.74 -2.46 -27.90
N LYS A 97 -25.15 -1.29 -28.15
CA LYS A 97 -25.83 0.00 -27.99
C LYS A 97 -26.77 0.31 -29.14
N LYS A 98 -26.56 -0.26 -30.34
CA LYS A 98 -27.43 -0.04 -31.48
C LYS A 98 -28.78 -0.71 -31.23
N ILE A 99 -28.75 -1.98 -30.81
CA ILE A 99 -29.96 -2.72 -30.43
C ILE A 99 -30.70 -2.00 -29.29
N PHE A 100 -29.99 -1.57 -28.25
CA PHE A 100 -30.60 -0.81 -27.16
C PHE A 100 -31.32 0.46 -27.64
N LEU A 101 -30.69 1.27 -28.50
CA LEU A 101 -31.31 2.49 -29.02
C LEU A 101 -32.49 2.19 -29.96
N THR A 102 -32.40 1.16 -30.80
CA THR A 102 -33.50 0.76 -31.68
C THR A 102 -34.72 0.30 -30.88
N GLU A 103 -34.53 -0.57 -29.89
CA GLU A 103 -35.63 -1.06 -29.04
C GLU A 103 -36.18 0.02 -28.11
N LEU A 104 -35.34 0.92 -27.58
CA LEU A 104 -35.78 2.07 -26.81
C LEU A 104 -36.65 3.01 -27.63
N THR A 105 -36.22 3.34 -28.86
CA THR A 105 -37.02 4.15 -29.78
C THR A 105 -38.35 3.47 -30.11
N ALA A 106 -38.37 2.15 -30.33
CA ALA A 106 -39.61 1.42 -30.53
C ALA A 106 -40.52 1.43 -29.29
N PHE A 107 -39.95 1.21 -28.10
CA PHE A 107 -40.66 1.24 -26.81
C PHE A 107 -41.31 2.60 -26.54
N CYS A 108 -40.61 3.68 -26.88
CA CYS A 108 -41.09 5.05 -26.72
C CYS A 108 -41.90 5.57 -27.93
N GLN A 109 -42.32 4.71 -28.86
CA GLN A 109 -43.11 5.08 -30.03
C GLN A 109 -42.43 6.18 -30.87
N GLY A 110 -41.11 6.07 -31.04
CA GLY A 110 -40.29 7.05 -31.75
C GLY A 110 -40.20 8.37 -30.99
N ASN A 111 -40.38 9.47 -31.71
CA ASN A 111 -40.27 10.82 -31.16
C ASN A 111 -41.51 11.28 -30.39
N GLU A 112 -42.57 10.46 -30.34
CA GLU A 112 -43.79 10.78 -29.59
C GLU A 112 -43.50 10.88 -28.09
N HIS A 113 -42.67 9.96 -27.57
CA HIS A 113 -42.30 9.96 -26.16
C HIS A 113 -40.79 10.00 -25.91
N LEU A 114 -39.92 9.75 -26.89
CA LEU A 114 -38.47 9.93 -26.76
C LEU A 114 -38.02 11.21 -27.45
N TRP A 115 -37.85 12.28 -26.68
CA TRP A 115 -37.51 13.60 -27.22
C TRP A 115 -36.01 13.79 -27.45
N ALA A 116 -35.17 13.18 -26.61
CA ALA A 116 -33.74 13.16 -26.83
C ALA A 116 -33.06 12.01 -26.08
N VAL A 117 -31.94 11.54 -26.63
CA VAL A 117 -30.94 10.75 -25.91
C VAL A 117 -29.66 11.56 -25.93
N ALA A 118 -29.07 11.84 -24.77
CA ALA A 118 -27.82 12.59 -24.74
C ALA A 118 -26.69 11.81 -25.43
N ASP A 119 -25.99 12.48 -26.34
CA ASP A 119 -24.86 11.90 -27.09
C ASP A 119 -23.72 11.46 -26.16
N GLN A 120 -23.56 12.17 -25.04
CA GLN A 120 -22.57 11.86 -24.03
C GLN A 120 -23.10 10.89 -22.97
N ILE A 121 -22.66 9.62 -23.04
CA ILE A 121 -22.90 8.63 -21.97
C ILE A 121 -22.26 9.10 -20.66
N ARG A 122 -23.09 9.22 -19.62
CA ARG A 122 -22.68 9.66 -18.28
C ARG A 122 -22.06 8.50 -17.53
N ARG A 123 -21.00 8.77 -16.77
CA ARG A 123 -20.25 7.74 -16.03
C ARG A 123 -20.17 8.14 -14.57
N GLU A 124 -20.77 7.33 -13.69
CA GLU A 124 -20.56 7.42 -12.24
C GLU A 124 -19.96 6.09 -11.76
N TYR A 125 -18.79 6.15 -11.12
CA TYR A 125 -18.00 4.97 -10.75
C TYR A 125 -17.69 4.05 -11.95
N GLN A 126 -18.01 2.74 -11.85
CA GLN A 126 -17.85 1.76 -12.93
C GLN A 126 -19.13 1.58 -13.76
N ARG A 127 -20.17 2.39 -13.52
CA ARG A 127 -21.44 2.32 -14.21
C ARG A 127 -21.54 3.34 -15.34
N MET A 128 -22.31 3.00 -16.36
CA MET A 128 -22.59 3.83 -17.53
C MET A 128 -24.09 4.10 -17.58
N TYR A 129 -24.47 5.37 -17.72
CA TYR A 129 -25.86 5.80 -17.76
C TYR A 129 -26.16 6.51 -19.09
N ALA A 130 -27.26 6.14 -19.72
CA ALA A 130 -27.86 6.91 -20.81
C ALA A 130 -28.77 7.97 -20.21
N GLU A 131 -28.63 9.22 -20.64
CA GLU A 131 -29.55 10.30 -20.25
C GLU A 131 -30.64 10.44 -21.31
N LEU A 132 -31.89 10.35 -20.89
CA LEU A 132 -33.07 10.42 -21.74
C LEU A 132 -33.89 11.65 -21.38
N THR A 133 -34.40 12.33 -22.40
CA THR A 133 -35.47 13.31 -22.27
C THR A 133 -36.70 12.70 -22.92
N VAL A 134 -37.77 12.55 -22.14
CA VAL A 134 -39.00 11.87 -22.56
C VAL A 134 -40.23 12.72 -22.25
N SER A 135 -41.38 12.36 -22.82
CA SER A 135 -42.65 12.99 -22.48
C SER A 135 -43.01 12.80 -21.00
N PRO A 136 -43.80 13.70 -20.37
CA PRO A 136 -44.19 13.57 -18.96
C PRO A 136 -44.86 12.23 -18.62
N ALA A 137 -45.74 11.73 -19.50
CA ALA A 137 -46.40 10.44 -19.33
C ALA A 137 -45.40 9.27 -19.34
N MET A 138 -44.41 9.31 -20.24
CA MET A 138 -43.35 8.31 -20.30
C MET A 138 -42.35 8.47 -19.14
N TYR A 139 -42.14 9.69 -18.66
CA TYR A 139 -41.28 9.98 -17.52
C TYR A 139 -41.79 9.28 -16.26
N GLU A 140 -43.09 9.44 -15.94
CA GLU A 140 -43.72 8.78 -14.81
C GLU A 140 -43.66 7.26 -14.94
N ARG A 141 -44.02 6.73 -16.12
CA ARG A 141 -44.00 5.30 -16.40
C ARG A 141 -42.63 4.67 -16.20
N LEU A 142 -41.57 5.31 -16.72
CA LEU A 142 -40.21 4.80 -16.55
C LEU A 142 -39.78 4.79 -15.08
N CYS A 143 -40.17 5.79 -14.30
CA CYS A 143 -39.81 5.88 -12.88
C CYS A 143 -40.57 4.88 -11.99
N THR A 144 -41.80 4.50 -12.36
CA THR A 144 -42.63 3.57 -11.58
C THR A 144 -42.48 2.12 -12.03
N GLU A 145 -42.52 1.86 -13.35
CA GLU A 145 -42.51 0.52 -13.92
C GLU A 145 -41.11 0.06 -14.34
N GLY A 146 -40.19 0.99 -14.64
CA GLY A 146 -38.88 0.70 -15.24
C GLY A 146 -38.97 0.48 -16.76
N LEU A 147 -37.84 0.16 -17.38
CA LEU A 147 -37.73 -0.05 -18.83
C LEU A 147 -37.45 -1.54 -19.12
N GLN A 148 -38.41 -2.23 -19.73
CA GLN A 148 -38.23 -3.61 -20.21
C GLN A 148 -38.09 -3.61 -21.73
N LEU A 149 -36.95 -4.10 -22.22
CA LEU A 149 -36.67 -4.20 -23.65
C LEU A 149 -36.62 -5.69 -24.08
N PRO A 150 -37.13 -6.06 -25.27
CA PRO A 150 -37.23 -7.46 -25.70
C PRO A 150 -35.92 -8.24 -25.72
N SER A 151 -34.81 -7.62 -26.13
CA SER A 151 -33.50 -8.29 -26.21
C SER A 151 -32.78 -8.42 -24.87
N PHE A 152 -33.37 -7.93 -23.78
CA PHE A 152 -32.73 -7.86 -22.47
C PHE A 152 -33.55 -8.60 -21.41
N THR A 153 -32.93 -9.58 -20.75
CA THR A 153 -33.59 -10.42 -19.74
C THR A 153 -33.96 -9.61 -18.49
N ASP A 154 -33.08 -8.70 -18.08
CA ASP A 154 -33.28 -7.88 -16.89
C ASP A 154 -33.98 -6.57 -17.24
N ARG A 155 -34.90 -6.13 -16.39
CA ARG A 155 -35.50 -4.81 -16.48
C ARG A 155 -34.47 -3.73 -16.15
N PHE A 156 -34.40 -2.70 -16.97
CA PHE A 156 -33.60 -1.52 -16.70
C PHE A 156 -34.28 -0.62 -15.68
N LEU A 157 -33.51 -0.18 -14.68
CA LEU A 157 -33.95 0.83 -13.73
C LEU A 157 -33.73 2.22 -14.32
N ALA A 158 -34.77 3.05 -14.26
CA ALA A 158 -34.73 4.45 -14.63
C ALA A 158 -34.63 5.31 -13.36
N PHE A 159 -33.76 6.31 -13.38
CA PHE A 159 -33.50 7.19 -12.25
C PHE A 159 -33.76 8.64 -12.66
N PRO A 160 -34.70 9.34 -12.01
CA PRO A 160 -34.85 10.79 -12.15
C PRO A 160 -33.51 11.50 -11.99
N SER A 161 -33.16 12.37 -12.95
CA SER A 161 -32.00 13.24 -12.82
C SER A 161 -32.23 14.31 -11.76
N LEU A 162 -31.14 14.77 -11.15
CA LEU A 162 -31.20 15.95 -10.30
C LEU A 162 -31.25 17.20 -11.19
N SER A 163 -31.85 18.28 -10.69
CA SER A 163 -31.84 19.56 -11.40
C SER A 163 -30.41 19.96 -11.79
N PRO A 164 -30.19 20.55 -12.98
CA PRO A 164 -28.88 21.07 -13.37
C PRO A 164 -28.29 22.04 -12.32
N SER A 165 -29.15 22.79 -11.62
CA SER A 165 -28.78 23.72 -10.55
C SER A 165 -28.69 23.10 -9.15
N ALA A 166 -29.01 21.81 -8.98
CA ALA A 166 -29.08 21.15 -7.66
C ALA A 166 -27.75 21.22 -6.90
N GLU A 167 -27.77 21.64 -5.62
CA GLU A 167 -26.60 21.49 -4.74
C GLU A 167 -26.86 20.36 -3.74
N LEU A 168 -26.04 19.31 -3.78
CA LEU A 168 -26.22 18.15 -2.91
C LEU A 168 -25.37 18.23 -1.64
N LEU A 169 -25.98 17.91 -0.51
CA LEU A 169 -25.33 17.70 0.77
C LEU A 169 -25.37 16.21 1.14
N LYS A 170 -24.21 15.54 1.11
CA LYS A 170 -24.08 14.14 1.51
C LYS A 170 -23.69 14.07 2.98
N VAL A 171 -24.58 13.55 3.82
CA VAL A 171 -24.42 13.51 5.27
C VAL A 171 -24.31 12.07 5.75
N THR A 172 -23.32 11.80 6.60
CA THR A 172 -23.16 10.53 7.32
C THR A 172 -23.64 10.70 8.75
N LEU A 173 -24.52 9.80 9.20
CA LEU A 173 -25.13 9.80 10.52
C LEU A 173 -24.54 8.65 11.36
N THR A 174 -24.27 8.92 12.62
CA THR A 174 -23.80 7.93 13.60
C THR A 174 -24.54 8.09 14.92
N GLY A 175 -24.80 6.97 15.62
CA GLY A 175 -25.62 6.97 16.83
C GLY A 175 -27.11 6.81 16.56
N LEU A 176 -27.49 6.33 15.37
CA LEU A 176 -28.89 6.06 15.05
C LEU A 176 -29.42 4.85 15.85
N PRO A 177 -30.71 4.83 16.21
CA PRO A 177 -31.38 3.72 16.88
C PRO A 177 -31.13 2.38 16.19
N HIS A 178 -30.64 1.39 16.95
CA HIS A 178 -30.34 0.06 16.42
C HIS A 178 -31.56 -0.66 15.81
N GLN A 179 -32.78 -0.27 16.22
CA GLN A 179 -34.02 -0.85 15.70
C GLN A 179 -34.24 -0.63 14.19
N TYR A 180 -33.54 0.32 13.56
CA TYR A 180 -33.59 0.49 12.10
C TYR A 180 -32.90 -0.64 11.33
N GLY A 181 -32.07 -1.44 12.00
CA GLY A 181 -31.39 -2.59 11.40
C GLY A 181 -32.28 -3.81 11.13
N ARG A 182 -33.52 -3.81 11.62
CA ARG A 182 -34.48 -4.91 11.45
C ARG A 182 -34.87 -5.09 9.99
N ARG A 183 -35.15 -6.35 9.62
CA ARG A 183 -35.51 -6.73 8.26
C ARG A 183 -36.86 -6.12 7.85
N ASP A 184 -37.85 -6.21 8.73
CA ASP A 184 -39.22 -5.80 8.42
C ASP A 184 -39.51 -4.41 8.98
N GLY A 185 -39.84 -3.46 8.09
CA GLY A 185 -40.22 -2.09 8.45
C GLY A 185 -39.11 -1.18 9.01
N GLY A 186 -37.89 -1.69 9.22
CA GLY A 186 -36.76 -0.92 9.78
C GLY A 186 -36.30 0.25 8.91
N LEU A 187 -36.14 -0.01 7.61
CA LEU A 187 -35.76 1.02 6.62
C LEU A 187 -36.89 2.01 6.34
N ALA A 188 -38.14 1.55 6.34
CA ALA A 188 -39.30 2.41 6.18
C ALA A 188 -39.43 3.39 7.35
N GLN A 189 -39.26 2.89 8.59
CA GLN A 189 -39.24 3.75 9.77
C GLN A 189 -38.07 4.73 9.74
N LEU A 190 -36.85 4.27 9.41
CA LEU A 190 -35.70 5.16 9.25
C LEU A 190 -35.99 6.29 8.26
N HIS A 191 -36.60 5.98 7.12
CA HIS A 191 -36.95 6.98 6.11
C HIS A 191 -37.97 8.00 6.62
N SER A 192 -39.03 7.53 7.31
CA SER A 192 -40.03 8.42 7.92
C SER A 192 -39.40 9.33 8.97
N ASP A 193 -38.53 8.78 9.83
CA ASP A 193 -37.83 9.54 10.85
C ASP A 193 -36.80 10.50 10.24
N MET A 194 -36.12 10.13 9.15
CA MET A 194 -35.27 11.06 8.39
C MET A 194 -36.09 12.23 7.84
N GLN A 195 -37.26 11.96 7.27
CA GLN A 195 -38.16 13.01 6.77
C GLN A 195 -38.61 13.94 7.88
N ARG A 196 -38.95 13.40 9.05
CA ARG A 196 -39.35 14.17 10.23
C ARG A 196 -38.21 15.05 10.75
N ASN A 197 -37.01 14.50 10.88
CA ASN A 197 -35.90 15.16 11.57
C ASN A 197 -35.03 16.03 10.66
N LEU A 198 -35.01 15.80 9.34
CA LEU A 198 -34.04 16.42 8.43
C LEU A 198 -34.63 17.20 7.24
N SER A 199 -35.95 17.14 7.01
CA SER A 199 -36.58 17.84 5.87
C SER A 199 -36.46 19.36 5.92
N SER A 200 -36.24 19.95 7.10
CA SER A 200 -36.00 21.37 7.28
C SER A 200 -34.65 21.85 6.69
N PHE A 201 -33.69 20.94 6.48
CA PHE A 201 -32.35 21.26 5.95
C PHE A 201 -32.22 21.05 4.44
N GLY A 202 -33.23 20.46 3.79
CA GLY A 202 -33.24 20.19 2.35
C GLY A 202 -34.22 19.07 1.98
N HIS A 203 -34.42 18.88 0.68
CA HIS A 203 -35.22 17.78 0.17
C HIS A 203 -34.42 16.47 0.25
N ILE A 204 -34.94 15.44 0.91
CA ILE A 204 -34.27 14.14 1.01
C ILE A 204 -34.37 13.41 -0.32
N ILE A 205 -33.21 13.18 -0.95
CA ILE A 205 -33.09 12.48 -2.23
C ILE A 205 -32.91 10.98 -2.01
N ASP A 206 -32.10 10.59 -1.03
CA ASP A 206 -31.87 9.18 -0.68
C ASP A 206 -31.47 9.08 0.78
N SER A 207 -31.81 7.97 1.41
CA SER A 207 -31.33 7.64 2.75
C SER A 207 -31.24 6.14 2.97
N GLY A 208 -30.44 5.76 3.96
CA GLY A 208 -30.37 4.36 4.34
C GLY A 208 -29.33 4.04 5.40
N THR A 209 -29.18 2.75 5.65
CA THR A 209 -28.28 2.20 6.66
C THR A 209 -26.93 1.85 6.05
N VAL A 210 -25.88 1.94 6.87
CA VAL A 210 -24.53 1.51 6.53
C VAL A 210 -24.13 0.38 7.47
N ARG A 211 -23.95 -0.83 6.92
CA ARG A 211 -23.48 -2.01 7.67
C ARG A 211 -21.97 -2.12 7.55
N GLY A 212 -21.33 -2.53 8.65
CA GLY A 212 -19.88 -2.80 8.67
C GLY A 212 -19.55 -4.18 8.07
N THR A 213 -18.28 -4.56 8.14
CA THR A 213 -17.78 -5.85 7.62
C THR A 213 -18.35 -7.07 8.35
N SER A 214 -18.94 -6.88 9.53
CA SER A 214 -19.62 -7.92 10.30
C SER A 214 -21.02 -8.26 9.78
N GLY A 215 -21.56 -7.49 8.82
CA GLY A 215 -22.93 -7.68 8.29
C GLY A 215 -24.05 -7.18 9.21
N PHE A 216 -23.75 -6.88 10.47
CA PHE A 216 -24.70 -6.32 11.44
C PHE A 216 -24.79 -4.79 11.36
N TYR A 217 -25.98 -4.26 11.65
CA TYR A 217 -26.23 -2.82 11.74
C TYR A 217 -25.64 -2.26 13.04
N SER A 218 -24.90 -1.14 12.95
CA SER A 218 -24.15 -0.55 14.07
C SER A 218 -24.59 0.90 14.37
N GLY A 219 -25.84 1.26 14.04
CA GLY A 219 -26.35 2.62 14.26
C GLY A 219 -25.75 3.67 13.32
N LYS A 220 -25.31 3.25 12.11
CA LYS A 220 -24.73 4.14 11.10
C LYS A 220 -25.65 4.28 9.89
N GLY A 221 -25.88 5.51 9.44
CA GLY A 221 -26.72 5.78 8.29
C GLY A 221 -26.12 6.84 7.38
N TYR A 222 -26.77 7.06 6.26
CA TYR A 222 -26.48 8.19 5.38
C TYR A 222 -27.78 8.81 4.88
N VAL A 223 -27.68 10.08 4.52
CA VAL A 223 -28.74 10.82 3.84
C VAL A 223 -28.10 11.74 2.80
N VAL A 224 -28.79 11.91 1.69
CA VAL A 224 -28.43 12.86 0.64
C VAL A 224 -29.55 13.88 0.55
N LEU A 225 -29.21 15.13 0.86
CA LEU A 225 -30.14 16.26 0.80
C LEU A 225 -29.84 17.08 -0.46
N GLU A 226 -30.87 17.48 -1.18
CA GLU A 226 -30.82 18.59 -2.12
C GLU A 226 -31.11 19.87 -1.34
N LYS A 227 -30.14 20.79 -1.33
CA LYS A 227 -30.31 22.09 -0.68
C LYS A 227 -31.34 22.92 -1.43
N PHE A 228 -32.07 23.72 -0.68
CA PHE A 228 -32.98 24.70 -1.25
C PHE A 228 -32.21 25.75 -2.09
N PRO A 229 -32.75 26.18 -3.24
CA PRO A 229 -32.15 27.22 -4.07
C PRO A 229 -31.84 28.50 -3.27
N GLU A 230 -30.73 29.17 -3.56
CA GLU A 230 -30.34 30.43 -2.88
C GLU A 230 -31.42 31.53 -3.03
N SER A 231 -32.19 31.53 -4.11
CA SER A 231 -33.32 32.45 -4.34
C SER A 231 -34.46 32.28 -3.33
N ASP A 232 -34.66 31.06 -2.80
CA ASP A 232 -35.71 30.76 -1.83
C ASP A 232 -35.26 31.00 -0.38
N GLN A 233 -33.95 31.15 -0.16
CA GLN A 233 -33.39 31.53 1.15
C GLN A 233 -33.62 33.03 1.45
N GLN A 234 -33.76 33.86 0.40
CA GLN A 234 -33.98 35.32 0.53
C GLN A 234 -35.46 35.72 0.62
N ARG A 235 -36.40 34.86 0.18
CA ARG A 235 -37.86 35.13 0.23
C ARG A 235 -38.56 34.63 1.50
N ALA A 236 -37.90 33.84 2.33
CA ALA A 236 -38.50 33.30 3.55
C ALA A 236 -38.42 34.32 4.69
N GLU A 237 -39.55 34.60 5.34
CA GLU A 237 -39.65 35.53 6.49
C GLU A 237 -38.83 35.08 7.72
N THR A 238 -38.35 33.83 7.74
CA THR A 238 -37.49 33.28 8.79
C THR A 238 -36.25 32.59 8.21
N PRO A 239 -35.05 32.80 8.80
CA PRO A 239 -33.84 32.10 8.37
C PRO A 239 -33.99 30.59 8.58
N ARG A 240 -33.82 29.80 7.52
CA ARG A 240 -33.89 28.33 7.64
C ARG A 240 -32.73 27.83 8.51
N PRO A 241 -32.95 26.82 9.37
CA PRO A 241 -31.93 26.32 10.28
C PRO A 241 -30.76 25.68 9.48
N GLU A 242 -29.53 25.97 9.91
CA GLU A 242 -28.33 25.33 9.34
C GLU A 242 -28.13 23.95 9.99
N LEU A 243 -27.77 22.93 9.19
CA LEU A 243 -27.49 21.60 9.73
C LEU A 243 -26.27 21.63 10.67
N GLN A 244 -26.43 21.10 11.87
CA GLN A 244 -25.37 21.03 12.88
C GLN A 244 -24.79 19.62 13.01
N HIS A 245 -23.62 19.51 13.67
CA HIS A 245 -22.99 18.22 13.94
C HIS A 245 -23.84 17.35 14.88
N ASN A 246 -24.47 17.95 15.89
CA ASN A 246 -25.43 17.26 16.75
C ASN A 246 -26.83 17.52 16.22
N VAL A 247 -27.50 16.44 15.81
CA VAL A 247 -28.86 16.46 15.34
C VAL A 247 -29.73 15.89 16.45
N HIS A 248 -30.68 16.70 16.93
CA HIS A 248 -31.74 16.21 17.78
C HIS A 248 -32.62 15.26 16.96
N TRP A 249 -32.71 14.02 17.40
CA TRP A 249 -33.35 12.94 16.65
C TRP A 249 -34.51 12.37 17.44
N VAL A 250 -35.71 12.51 16.90
CA VAL A 250 -36.95 11.98 17.46
C VAL A 250 -37.36 10.73 16.69
N TYR A 251 -37.65 9.65 17.42
CA TYR A 251 -38.13 8.40 16.83
C TYR A 251 -39.07 7.67 17.79
N GLN A 252 -39.90 6.78 17.23
CA GLN A 252 -40.80 5.94 18.03
C GLN A 252 -40.14 4.59 18.37
N PRO A 253 -39.92 4.26 19.65
CA PRO A 253 -39.37 2.96 20.05
C PRO A 253 -40.36 1.82 19.79
N LEU A 254 -39.85 0.60 19.59
CA LEU A 254 -40.67 -0.60 19.53
C LEU A 254 -41.03 -1.09 20.96
N ALA A 255 -42.30 -1.39 21.22
CA ALA A 255 -42.72 -2.07 22.44
C ALA A 255 -42.40 -3.56 22.37
N TYR A 256 -41.70 -4.07 23.39
CA TYR A 256 -41.37 -5.50 23.51
C TYR A 256 -42.17 -6.21 24.62
N SER A 257 -43.05 -5.51 25.35
CA SER A 257 -43.81 -6.10 26.46
C SER A 257 -45.09 -6.78 25.96
N THR A 258 -45.32 -8.02 26.40
CA THR A 258 -46.50 -8.84 26.14
C THR A 258 -47.79 -8.34 26.81
N SER A 259 -47.76 -7.25 27.59
CA SER A 259 -48.96 -6.56 28.05
C SER A 259 -49.44 -5.59 26.97
N ALA A 260 -50.62 -5.87 26.43
CA ALA A 260 -51.31 -5.14 25.37
C ALA A 260 -51.50 -3.64 25.69
N THR A 261 -50.45 -2.85 25.53
CA THR A 261 -50.53 -1.40 25.34
C THR A 261 -50.62 -1.18 23.83
N PRO A 262 -51.71 -0.56 23.33
CA PRO A 262 -51.83 -0.28 21.91
C PRO A 262 -50.68 0.65 21.48
N VAL A 263 -50.11 0.38 20.29
CA VAL A 263 -48.96 1.07 19.68
C VAL A 263 -49.13 2.60 19.64
N SER A 264 -50.38 3.09 19.73
CA SER A 264 -50.78 4.50 19.77
C SER A 264 -50.47 5.27 21.07
N LEU A 265 -49.86 4.66 22.09
CA LEU A 265 -49.49 5.32 23.36
C LEU A 265 -47.97 5.33 23.68
N LEU A 266 -47.11 4.92 22.75
CA LEU A 266 -45.65 5.01 22.96
C LEU A 266 -45.18 6.44 22.72
N GLU A 267 -44.67 7.09 23.76
CA GLU A 267 -44.08 8.43 23.67
C GLU A 267 -42.87 8.45 22.73
N ASP A 268 -42.78 9.51 21.93
CA ASP A 268 -41.64 9.78 21.06
C ASP A 268 -40.36 9.93 21.90
N VAL A 269 -39.29 9.20 21.55
CA VAL A 269 -38.01 9.27 22.25
C VAL A 269 -37.05 10.20 21.49
N SER A 270 -36.51 11.18 22.21
CA SER A 270 -35.48 12.10 21.71
C SER A 270 -34.07 11.62 22.07
N ILE A 271 -33.17 11.54 21.09
CA ILE A 271 -31.74 11.25 21.27
C ILE A 271 -30.87 12.23 20.48
N ASN A 272 -29.56 12.21 20.73
CA ASN A 272 -28.58 12.93 19.92
C ASN A 272 -27.93 12.01 18.89
N VAL A 273 -28.04 12.38 17.61
CA VAL A 273 -27.39 11.71 16.49
C VAL A 273 -26.31 12.63 15.94
N HIS A 274 -25.15 12.07 15.61
CA HIS A 274 -24.02 12.87 15.09
C HIS A 274 -23.96 12.82 13.57
N ALA A 275 -24.05 13.98 12.93
CA ALA A 275 -24.01 14.20 11.49
C ALA A 275 -22.65 14.73 11.02
N THR A 276 -22.12 14.21 9.90
CA THR A 276 -20.84 14.65 9.33
C THR A 276 -20.92 14.79 7.80
N TRP A 277 -20.36 15.87 7.26
CA TRP A 277 -20.32 16.16 5.81
C TRP A 277 -19.06 16.96 5.43
N SER A 278 -18.79 17.11 4.12
CA SER A 278 -17.52 17.63 3.60
C SER A 278 -17.24 19.11 3.87
N SER A 279 -18.28 19.92 4.04
CA SER A 279 -18.22 21.38 4.22
C SER A 279 -18.71 21.83 5.60
N MET A 280 -18.76 20.93 6.59
CA MET A 280 -19.20 21.26 7.95
C MET A 280 -18.22 22.17 8.68
N LYS A 281 -18.74 23.04 9.55
CA LYS A 281 -17.94 23.84 10.48
C LYS A 281 -17.16 22.92 11.44
N PRO A 282 -15.97 23.34 11.91
CA PRO A 282 -15.20 22.56 12.86
C PRO A 282 -15.94 22.45 14.20
N TYR A 283 -16.03 21.23 14.74
CA TYR A 283 -16.66 20.92 16.01
C TYR A 283 -15.66 20.29 16.98
N CYS A 284 -16.01 20.27 18.27
CA CYS A 284 -15.19 19.62 19.28
C CYS A 284 -15.33 18.10 19.20
N ARG A 285 -14.25 17.41 18.86
CA ARG A 285 -14.24 15.94 18.82
C ARG A 285 -14.36 15.24 20.19
N TYR A 286 -14.38 16.00 21.29
CA TYR A 286 -14.48 15.45 22.64
C TYR A 286 -15.92 15.50 23.16
N CYS A 287 -16.54 16.69 23.19
CA CYS A 287 -17.91 16.88 23.67
C CYS A 287 -18.95 17.03 22.55
N HIS A 288 -18.51 17.02 21.29
CA HIS A 288 -19.37 17.23 20.11
C HIS A 288 -20.01 18.63 20.00
N GLY A 289 -19.59 19.62 20.78
CA GLY A 289 -20.11 21.01 20.73
C GLY A 289 -19.46 21.92 19.68
N ASP A 290 -20.09 23.09 19.45
CA ASP A 290 -19.70 24.10 18.45
C ASP A 290 -18.57 25.02 18.93
N HIS A 291 -17.43 24.41 19.27
CA HIS A 291 -16.21 25.13 19.60
C HIS A 291 -14.99 24.29 19.24
N PRO A 292 -13.81 24.89 19.00
CA PRO A 292 -12.60 24.13 18.79
C PRO A 292 -12.22 23.35 20.07
N LEU A 293 -11.48 22.26 19.90
CA LEU A 293 -11.08 21.35 21.00
C LEU A 293 -10.29 22.06 22.13
N LYS A 294 -9.66 23.21 21.83
CA LYS A 294 -8.92 24.04 22.80
C LYS A 294 -9.84 24.74 23.81
N ASP A 295 -11.06 25.09 23.39
CA ASP A 295 -12.00 25.91 24.17
C ASP A 295 -13.11 25.05 24.80
N CYS A 296 -12.92 23.73 24.83
CA CYS A 296 -13.88 22.78 25.36
C CYS A 296 -13.88 22.75 26.89
N GLN A 297 -14.88 23.35 27.53
CA GLN A 297 -15.02 23.35 28.99
C GLN A 297 -15.16 21.94 29.57
N VAL A 298 -15.93 21.04 28.94
CA VAL A 298 -16.06 19.64 29.39
C VAL A 298 -14.71 18.93 29.39
N ARG A 299 -13.91 19.17 28.35
CA ARG A 299 -12.54 18.64 28.28
C ARG A 299 -11.66 19.31 29.32
N GLN A 300 -11.73 20.62 29.50
CA GLN A 300 -10.94 21.36 30.49
C GLN A 300 -11.24 20.86 31.91
N GLN A 301 -12.51 20.68 32.27
CA GLN A 301 -12.96 20.09 33.53
C GLN A 301 -12.53 18.62 33.68
N ALA A 302 -12.57 17.82 32.60
CA ALA A 302 -12.01 16.46 32.61
C ALA A 302 -10.46 16.43 32.53
N THR A 303 -9.83 17.58 32.28
CA THR A 303 -8.38 17.70 32.17
C THR A 303 -7.81 17.95 33.56
N ILE A 304 -7.13 16.93 34.07
CA ILE A 304 -6.39 17.01 35.32
C ILE A 304 -5.01 17.59 35.02
N CYS A 305 -4.68 18.70 35.66
CA CYS A 305 -3.37 19.30 35.58
C CYS A 305 -2.34 18.36 36.22
N TYR A 306 -1.44 17.79 35.43
CA TYR A 306 -0.43 16.85 35.94
C TYR A 306 0.62 17.49 36.88
N TRP A 307 0.57 18.81 37.08
CA TRP A 307 1.45 19.54 38.01
C TRP A 307 0.81 19.71 39.40
N CYS A 308 -0.46 20.14 39.47
CA CYS A 308 -1.14 20.40 40.74
C CYS A 308 -2.27 19.41 41.08
N ASN A 309 -2.58 18.47 40.19
CA ASN A 309 -3.70 17.53 40.25
C ASN A 309 -5.11 18.14 40.31
N GLU A 310 -5.24 19.46 40.15
CA GLU A 310 -6.54 20.11 40.04
C GLU A 310 -7.12 19.96 38.61
N SER A 311 -8.44 19.92 38.50
CA SER A 311 -9.15 19.91 37.22
C SER A 311 -9.23 21.33 36.61
N GLY A 312 -9.56 21.43 35.32
CA GLY A 312 -9.87 22.71 34.66
C GLY A 312 -8.76 23.30 33.79
N HIS A 313 -7.51 22.83 33.90
CA HIS A 313 -6.38 23.40 33.15
C HIS A 313 -5.27 22.38 32.86
N ILE A 314 -4.42 22.67 31.87
CA ILE A 314 -3.20 21.90 31.62
C ILE A 314 -2.00 22.54 32.33
N ALA A 315 -0.99 21.75 32.71
CA ALA A 315 0.17 22.24 33.47
C ALA A 315 0.95 23.41 32.84
N LYS A 316 0.78 23.65 31.53
CA LYS A 316 1.35 24.83 30.85
C LYS A 316 0.74 26.15 31.35
N TYR A 317 -0.52 26.13 31.78
CA TYR A 317 -1.30 27.28 32.25
C TYR A 317 -1.67 27.12 33.74
N CYS A 318 -0.82 26.44 34.51
CA CYS A 318 -1.04 26.24 35.93
C CYS A 318 -0.46 27.43 36.70
N ASP A 319 -1.30 28.15 37.44
CA ASP A 319 -0.84 29.32 38.21
C ASP A 319 0.19 28.94 39.28
N ARG A 320 0.08 27.74 39.88
CA ARG A 320 1.11 27.21 40.80
C ARG A 320 2.48 27.02 40.14
N LYS A 321 2.51 26.86 38.81
CA LYS A 321 3.76 26.80 38.04
C LYS A 321 4.28 28.21 37.73
N ASN A 322 3.42 29.16 37.42
CA ASN A 322 3.79 30.55 37.15
C ASN A 322 4.32 31.28 38.40
N VAL A 323 3.84 30.93 39.60
CA VAL A 323 4.40 31.42 40.87
C VAL A 323 5.87 30.99 41.06
N TYR A 324 6.26 29.82 40.55
CA TYR A 324 7.66 29.35 40.60
C TYR A 324 8.58 30.03 39.56
N GLU A 325 8.05 30.53 38.44
CA GLU A 325 8.85 31.19 37.39
C GLU A 325 9.33 32.61 37.77
N VAL A 326 8.74 33.26 38.78
CA VAL A 326 9.13 34.64 39.20
C VAL A 326 10.48 34.67 39.95
N SER A 327 11.00 33.52 40.40
CA SER A 327 12.26 33.41 41.15
C SER A 327 13.49 32.99 40.30
N GLY A 328 13.37 32.95 38.97
CA GLY A 328 14.48 32.61 38.08
C GLY A 328 14.55 33.50 36.83
N ALA A 329 15.67 34.20 36.65
CA ALA A 329 15.95 35.06 35.49
C ALA A 329 15.93 34.31 34.13
N PRO A 330 15.76 35.01 33.00
CA PRO A 330 15.07 34.48 31.82
C PRO A 330 16.01 33.78 30.83
N ASN A 331 15.59 32.62 30.31
CA ASN A 331 16.18 32.02 29.10
C ASN A 331 15.09 31.74 28.06
N LYS A 332 14.62 32.80 27.38
CA LYS A 332 13.75 32.66 26.19
C LYS A 332 14.63 32.59 24.93
N LYS A 333 14.75 31.39 24.35
CA LYS A 333 15.02 31.24 22.91
C LYS A 333 13.76 31.61 22.13
N THR A 334 13.75 32.79 21.53
CA THR A 334 12.71 33.24 20.60
C THR A 334 12.73 32.39 19.33
N ARG A 335 11.68 31.60 19.16
CA ARG A 335 11.29 30.98 17.89
C ARG A 335 10.73 32.09 17.00
N LYS A 336 11.38 32.40 15.87
CA LYS A 336 10.80 33.25 14.82
C LYS A 336 9.55 32.55 14.25
N THR A 337 8.38 33.13 14.49
CA THR A 337 7.14 32.92 13.74
C THR A 337 6.97 34.08 12.76
N PRO A 338 6.40 33.87 11.55
CA PRO A 338 6.07 34.98 10.65
C PRO A 338 4.92 35.78 11.25
N ILE A 339 5.11 37.09 11.38
CA ILE A 339 4.08 38.05 11.73
C ILE A 339 3.29 38.33 10.46
N VAL A 340 2.03 37.91 10.42
CA VAL A 340 1.02 38.53 9.55
C VAL A 340 0.46 39.69 10.35
N SER A 341 0.91 40.90 10.03
CA SER A 341 0.34 42.13 10.55
C SER A 341 -0.94 42.43 9.77
N ALA A 342 -2.08 42.34 10.45
CA ALA A 342 -3.31 43.00 10.05
C ALA A 342 -3.18 44.48 10.40
N THR A 343 -3.38 45.35 9.43
CA THR A 343 -3.61 46.78 9.64
C THR A 343 -4.96 47.10 9.03
N GLU A 344 -5.92 47.50 9.86
CA GLU A 344 -7.21 48.05 9.45
C GLU A 344 -7.08 49.53 9.07
N LYS A 345 -7.88 49.95 8.08
CA LYS A 345 -8.63 51.22 7.88
C LYS A 345 -8.61 51.65 6.39
N PRO A 346 -9.57 52.46 5.90
CA PRO A 346 -11.03 52.30 5.85
C PRO A 346 -11.56 52.46 4.39
N LEU A 347 -12.90 52.41 4.22
CA LEU A 347 -13.65 52.66 2.97
C LEU A 347 -13.23 53.93 2.20
N ILE A 348 -13.24 53.89 0.85
CA ILE A 348 -13.83 54.86 -0.10
C ILE A 348 -13.70 54.34 -1.57
N ASN A 349 -14.86 54.28 -2.24
CA ASN A 349 -15.26 54.46 -3.66
C ASN A 349 -14.52 53.86 -4.90
N LEU A 350 -15.36 53.25 -5.77
CA LEU A 350 -15.31 52.97 -7.23
C LEU A 350 -14.81 54.15 -8.12
N PRO A 351 -14.71 54.04 -9.47
CA PRO A 351 -14.52 52.89 -10.40
C PRO A 351 -13.51 53.19 -11.56
N ASP A 352 -13.54 52.36 -12.62
CA ASP A 352 -13.12 52.62 -14.02
C ASP A 352 -11.60 52.54 -14.33
N SER A 353 -11.10 52.06 -15.48
CA SER A 353 -11.64 51.47 -16.70
C SER A 353 -10.46 51.04 -17.62
N VAL A 354 -10.72 50.08 -18.52
CA VAL A 354 -10.35 50.12 -19.96
C VAL A 354 -8.88 49.88 -20.44
N THR A 355 -8.74 48.81 -21.26
CA THR A 355 -7.85 48.61 -22.45
C THR A 355 -6.33 48.55 -22.27
N SER A 356 -5.49 47.99 -23.16
CA SER A 356 -5.59 47.07 -24.30
C SER A 356 -4.15 46.77 -24.78
N LEU A 357 -4.01 45.67 -25.52
CA LEU A 357 -3.10 45.42 -26.65
C LEU A 357 -1.56 45.30 -26.49
N ASP A 358 -1.13 44.10 -26.90
CA ASP A 358 -0.13 43.78 -27.94
C ASP A 358 1.39 43.61 -27.63
N LYS A 359 1.79 42.33 -27.79
CA LYS A 359 2.86 41.79 -28.65
C LYS A 359 4.29 42.35 -28.54
N ASN A 360 5.25 41.52 -28.13
CA ASN A 360 6.02 40.65 -29.04
C ASN A 360 7.13 39.85 -28.35
N LEU A 361 7.48 38.75 -29.02
CA LEU A 361 8.50 37.75 -28.70
C LEU A 361 9.91 38.31 -28.45
N VAL A 362 10.59 37.81 -27.41
CA VAL A 362 11.99 37.35 -27.49
C VAL A 362 12.18 36.15 -26.55
N VAL A 363 12.73 35.08 -27.10
CA VAL A 363 13.19 33.87 -26.42
C VAL A 363 14.45 34.16 -25.63
N SER A 364 14.46 33.94 -24.32
CA SER A 364 15.45 33.09 -23.62
C SER A 364 15.36 33.18 -22.08
N ASN A 365 15.49 31.99 -21.50
CA ASN A 365 16.08 31.67 -20.19
C ASN A 365 15.23 31.73 -18.91
N GLU A 366 15.24 30.56 -18.26
CA GLU A 366 15.14 30.33 -16.82
C GLU A 366 13.85 30.73 -16.12
N ALA A 367 12.84 29.84 -16.20
CA ALA A 367 11.79 29.78 -15.19
C ALA A 367 11.98 28.54 -14.32
N ASN A 368 12.33 28.80 -13.05
CA ASN A 368 12.15 27.92 -11.91
C ASN A 368 10.78 27.24 -11.99
N VAL A 369 10.74 25.98 -12.40
CA VAL A 369 9.60 25.11 -12.10
C VAL A 369 9.76 24.71 -10.64
N GLU A 370 9.05 25.41 -9.76
CA GLU A 370 8.73 24.89 -8.43
C GLU A 370 8.14 23.50 -8.58
N THR A 371 9.02 22.52 -8.41
CA THR A 371 8.69 21.11 -8.45
C THR A 371 7.97 20.81 -7.14
N THR A 372 6.65 21.01 -7.12
CA THR A 372 5.79 20.46 -6.07
C THR A 372 6.13 18.97 -5.94
N SER A 373 6.58 18.60 -4.73
CA SER A 373 7.14 17.29 -4.50
C SER A 373 6.04 16.24 -4.67
N PRO A 374 6.27 15.09 -5.33
CA PRO A 374 5.22 14.09 -5.57
C PRO A 374 4.79 13.34 -4.29
N LEU A 375 5.14 13.84 -3.10
CA LEU A 375 4.89 13.21 -1.81
C LEU A 375 4.24 14.15 -0.78
N ASP A 376 3.86 15.37 -1.17
CA ASP A 376 3.21 16.27 -0.22
C ASP A 376 1.72 15.94 -0.04
N VAL A 377 1.46 15.47 1.19
CA VAL A 377 0.21 15.54 1.94
C VAL A 377 -0.94 14.68 1.39
N THR A 378 -1.16 13.51 1.99
CA THR A 378 -2.52 13.01 2.35
C THR A 378 -2.49 11.61 3.01
N PRO A 379 -1.73 10.58 2.59
CA PRO A 379 -1.84 9.25 3.22
C PRO A 379 -0.82 9.04 4.35
N ALA A 380 0.43 9.47 4.17
CA ALA A 380 1.49 9.24 5.14
C ALA A 380 1.25 9.99 6.45
N THR A 381 0.72 11.21 6.39
CA THR A 381 0.32 12.01 7.56
C THR A 381 -0.89 11.38 8.26
N VAL A 382 -1.95 11.04 7.53
CA VAL A 382 -3.17 10.40 8.09
C VAL A 382 -2.87 9.06 8.77
N HIS A 383 -1.98 8.23 8.22
CA HIS A 383 -1.61 6.97 8.84
C HIS A 383 -0.54 7.11 9.94
N SER A 384 0.20 8.22 9.99
CA SER A 384 1.19 8.46 11.04
C SER A 384 0.57 8.71 12.42
N HIS A 385 -0.69 9.17 12.48
CA HIS A 385 -1.45 9.42 13.70
C HIS A 385 -1.97 8.14 14.39
N ARG A 386 -1.89 6.98 13.73
CA ARG A 386 -2.27 5.69 14.33
C ARG A 386 -1.06 5.09 15.06
N SER A 387 -1.28 4.50 16.24
CA SER A 387 -0.27 3.76 17.03
C SER A 387 0.12 2.43 16.38
N LEU A 388 0.59 2.47 15.14
CA LEU A 388 0.91 1.30 14.33
C LEU A 388 2.27 0.72 14.70
N SER A 389 2.35 -0.62 14.74
CA SER A 389 3.61 -1.36 14.80
C SER A 389 4.47 -1.10 13.56
N PHE A 390 5.78 -1.36 13.63
CA PHE A 390 6.65 -1.29 12.45
C PHE A 390 6.13 -2.15 11.30
N ARG A 391 5.62 -3.36 11.61
CA ARG A 391 4.98 -4.24 10.63
C ARG A 391 3.78 -3.59 9.97
N GLY A 392 2.89 -2.95 10.74
CA GLY A 392 1.72 -2.24 10.22
C GLY A 392 2.12 -1.09 9.29
N ARG A 393 3.13 -0.30 9.68
CA ARG A 393 3.68 0.79 8.85
C ARG A 393 4.25 0.27 7.52
N VAL A 394 5.02 -0.81 7.54
CA VAL A 394 5.59 -1.40 6.32
C VAL A 394 4.51 -1.96 5.39
N THR A 395 3.45 -2.57 5.92
CA THR A 395 2.31 -3.01 5.11
C THR A 395 1.64 -1.83 4.39
N ILE A 396 1.36 -0.74 5.11
CA ILE A 396 0.81 0.49 4.51
C ILE A 396 1.76 1.06 3.46
N LEU A 397 3.05 1.12 3.77
CA LEU A 397 4.06 1.65 2.86
C LEU A 397 4.10 0.87 1.55
N ASN A 398 4.26 -0.45 1.62
CA ASN A 398 4.42 -1.28 0.42
C ASN A 398 3.13 -1.38 -0.40
N SER A 399 1.97 -1.47 0.26
CA SER A 399 0.69 -1.70 -0.42
C SER A 399 -0.03 -0.42 -0.86
N LEU A 400 0.12 0.68 -0.12
CA LEU A 400 -0.63 1.92 -0.37
C LEU A 400 0.26 3.06 -0.87
N ILE A 401 1.36 3.34 -0.17
CA ILE A 401 2.18 4.53 -0.47
C ILE A 401 3.01 4.31 -1.74
N LEU A 402 3.74 3.20 -1.81
CA LEU A 402 4.68 2.96 -2.90
C LEU A 402 4.02 2.34 -4.15
N SER A 403 2.79 1.83 -4.04
CA SER A 403 2.12 1.14 -5.16
C SER A 403 1.89 2.04 -6.37
N LYS A 404 1.52 3.31 -6.15
CA LYS A 404 1.40 4.31 -7.23
C LYS A 404 2.76 4.60 -7.88
N LEU A 405 3.81 4.71 -7.07
CA LEU A 405 5.16 4.99 -7.55
C LEU A 405 5.70 3.85 -8.44
N TRP A 406 5.36 2.60 -8.14
CA TRP A 406 5.76 1.45 -8.98
C TRP A 406 5.20 1.53 -10.41
N HIS A 407 4.05 2.16 -10.63
CA HIS A 407 3.52 2.34 -11.99
C HIS A 407 4.38 3.29 -12.82
N VAL A 408 4.91 4.34 -12.21
CA VAL A 408 5.77 5.34 -12.85
C VAL A 408 7.18 4.79 -13.07
N LEU A 409 7.79 4.23 -12.02
CA LEU A 409 9.17 3.69 -12.08
C LEU A 409 9.33 2.49 -13.01
N ARG A 410 8.23 1.86 -13.44
CA ARG A 410 8.26 0.79 -14.44
C ARG A 410 8.71 1.29 -15.81
N ILE A 411 8.47 2.56 -16.14
CA ILE A 411 8.72 3.12 -17.48
C ILE A 411 9.84 4.16 -17.42
N LEU A 412 9.82 5.01 -16.40
CA LEU A 412 10.77 6.12 -16.30
C LEU A 412 12.03 5.72 -15.55
N SER A 413 13.19 6.10 -16.11
CA SER A 413 14.42 6.25 -15.35
C SER A 413 14.29 7.46 -14.42
N VAL A 414 14.92 7.37 -13.25
CA VAL A 414 14.99 8.48 -12.29
C VAL A 414 16.40 8.58 -11.72
N PRO A 415 16.90 9.79 -11.40
CA PRO A 415 18.24 9.97 -10.87
C PRO A 415 18.47 9.25 -9.54
N LYS A 416 19.73 8.91 -9.23
CA LYS A 416 20.11 8.32 -7.93
C LYS A 416 19.66 9.18 -6.74
N ARG A 417 19.71 10.51 -6.87
CA ARG A 417 19.25 11.47 -5.85
C ARG A 417 17.78 11.31 -5.48
N PHE A 418 16.92 10.99 -6.45
CA PHE A 418 15.51 10.70 -6.21
C PHE A 418 15.36 9.49 -5.27
N PHE A 419 16.09 8.41 -5.55
CA PHE A 419 16.06 7.21 -4.72
C PHE A 419 16.57 7.46 -3.30
N LEU A 420 17.63 8.26 -3.12
CA LEU A 420 18.13 8.62 -1.79
C LEU A 420 17.08 9.41 -0.98
N LYS A 421 16.42 10.39 -1.61
CA LYS A 421 15.35 11.16 -0.97
C LYS A 421 14.17 10.27 -0.57
N LEU A 422 13.75 9.38 -1.47
CA LEU A 422 12.68 8.42 -1.23
C LEU A 422 13.02 7.44 -0.10
N GLN A 423 14.23 6.88 -0.08
CA GLN A 423 14.69 5.99 0.99
C GLN A 423 14.70 6.69 2.36
N SER A 424 15.09 7.97 2.40
CA SER A 424 15.03 8.80 3.60
C SER A 424 13.59 8.97 4.11
N GLN A 425 12.64 9.28 3.21
CA GLN A 425 11.22 9.42 3.55
C GLN A 425 10.60 8.11 4.03
N ILE A 426 10.91 6.99 3.36
CA ILE A 426 10.52 5.64 3.78
C ILE A 426 11.04 5.36 5.20
N SER A 427 12.33 5.57 5.43
CA SER A 427 12.98 5.31 6.72
C SER A 427 12.37 6.16 7.84
N GLY A 428 12.06 7.43 7.55
CA GLY A 428 11.39 8.34 8.47
C GLY A 428 9.97 7.91 8.83
N PHE A 429 9.20 7.44 7.85
CA PHE A 429 7.83 6.96 8.06
C PHE A 429 7.80 5.67 8.89
N VAL A 430 8.62 4.68 8.52
CA VAL A 430 8.69 3.38 9.21
C VAL A 430 9.19 3.57 10.64
N SER A 431 10.26 4.35 10.83
CA SER A 431 10.85 4.57 12.16
C SER A 431 10.05 5.55 13.03
N ALA A 432 8.98 6.17 12.51
CA ALA A 432 8.21 7.21 13.20
C ALA A 432 9.10 8.34 13.75
N LYS A 433 10.17 8.70 13.03
CA LYS A 433 11.22 9.65 13.47
C LYS A 433 11.95 9.27 14.78
N GLN A 434 11.81 8.04 15.29
CA GLN A 434 12.54 7.56 16.47
C GLN A 434 14.02 7.34 16.16
N THR A 435 14.89 7.67 17.11
CA THR A 435 16.34 7.41 17.08
C THR A 435 16.69 6.39 18.17
N PRO A 436 17.80 5.62 18.03
CA PRO A 436 18.55 5.38 16.80
C PRO A 436 17.70 4.60 15.78
N ARG A 437 17.93 4.87 14.48
CA ARG A 437 17.19 4.24 13.38
C ARG A 437 17.79 2.88 13.04
N ILE A 438 16.93 1.93 12.69
CA ILE A 438 17.35 0.72 11.98
C ILE A 438 17.83 1.15 10.58
N SER A 439 18.89 0.55 10.06
CA SER A 439 19.38 0.93 8.73
C SER A 439 18.33 0.57 7.68
N PHE A 440 18.27 1.34 6.59
CA PHE A 440 17.34 1.08 5.50
C PHE A 440 17.54 -0.33 4.91
N GLU A 441 18.81 -0.75 4.78
CA GLU A 441 19.18 -2.08 4.32
C GLU A 441 18.62 -3.18 5.22
N THR A 442 18.78 -3.06 6.55
CA THR A 442 18.20 -4.02 7.49
C THR A 442 16.68 -4.09 7.37
N MET A 443 15.99 -2.96 7.19
CA MET A 443 14.53 -2.96 6.99
C MET A 443 14.10 -3.68 5.71
N CYS A 444 14.94 -3.66 4.67
CA CYS A 444 14.68 -4.32 3.40
C CYS A 444 14.81 -5.85 3.47
N PHE A 445 15.52 -6.39 4.46
CA PHE A 445 15.64 -7.84 4.60
C PHE A 445 14.26 -8.51 4.79
N PRO A 446 14.13 -9.78 4.37
CA PRO A 446 12.99 -10.60 4.72
C PRO A 446 12.78 -10.72 6.23
N ARG A 447 11.54 -10.93 6.64
CA ARG A 447 11.16 -11.08 8.07
C ARG A 447 11.82 -12.27 8.76
N ASN A 448 12.18 -13.31 8.01
CA ASN A 448 12.92 -14.46 8.50
C ASN A 448 14.44 -14.23 8.51
N LYS A 449 14.91 -13.00 8.26
CA LYS A 449 16.32 -12.58 8.39
C LYS A 449 16.43 -11.29 9.21
N GLY A 450 15.46 -11.03 10.08
CA GLY A 450 15.42 -9.82 10.91
C GLY A 450 14.97 -8.54 10.24
N GLY A 451 14.67 -8.52 8.93
CA GLY A 451 14.14 -7.31 8.31
C GLY A 451 12.63 -7.16 8.46
N LEU A 452 12.09 -6.08 7.91
CA LEU A 452 10.66 -5.78 7.92
C LEU A 452 9.97 -6.12 6.57
N GLY A 453 10.76 -6.36 5.53
CA GLY A 453 10.30 -6.58 4.16
C GLY A 453 9.97 -5.28 3.42
N VAL A 454 10.65 -4.17 3.74
CA VAL A 454 10.52 -2.92 2.98
C VAL A 454 11.06 -3.11 1.56
N LEU A 455 10.31 -2.68 0.55
CA LEU A 455 10.78 -2.76 -0.82
C LEU A 455 11.86 -1.71 -1.08
N ASN A 456 13.08 -2.15 -1.40
CA ASN A 456 14.16 -1.28 -1.85
C ASN A 456 13.79 -0.66 -3.22
N PRO A 457 13.59 0.67 -3.35
CA PRO A 457 13.07 1.25 -4.59
C PRO A 457 13.96 1.05 -5.83
N PRO A 458 15.30 1.23 -5.76
CA PRO A 458 16.20 0.82 -6.84
C PRO A 458 16.02 -0.63 -7.31
N LEU A 459 16.04 -1.60 -6.38
CA LEU A 459 15.89 -3.01 -6.73
C LEU A 459 14.48 -3.32 -7.24
N GLN A 460 13.47 -2.63 -6.73
CA GLN A 460 12.09 -2.76 -7.18
C GLN A 460 11.93 -2.23 -8.60
N GLN A 461 12.55 -1.10 -8.96
CA GLN A 461 12.57 -0.60 -10.34
C GLN A 461 13.15 -1.63 -11.29
N SER A 462 14.30 -2.21 -10.96
CA SER A 462 14.91 -3.27 -11.77
C SER A 462 14.04 -4.53 -11.85
N ALA A 463 13.42 -4.94 -10.74
CA ALA A 463 12.52 -6.09 -10.71
C ALA A 463 11.26 -5.91 -11.57
N LEU A 464 10.81 -4.67 -11.79
CA LEU A 464 9.69 -4.35 -12.67
C LEU A 464 10.05 -4.50 -14.15
N GLN A 465 11.34 -4.37 -14.50
CA GLN A 465 11.83 -4.53 -15.87
C GLN A 465 11.81 -5.99 -16.34
N LEU A 466 11.77 -6.96 -15.43
CA LEU A 466 11.68 -8.39 -15.76
C LEU A 466 10.48 -8.71 -16.66
N ARG A 467 9.40 -7.93 -16.58
CA ARG A 467 8.23 -8.08 -17.46
C ARG A 467 8.59 -7.92 -18.94
N TRP A 468 9.54 -7.04 -19.25
CA TRP A 468 9.99 -6.75 -20.61
C TRP A 468 11.21 -7.59 -20.97
N LEU A 469 12.11 -7.77 -20.00
CA LEU A 469 13.36 -8.50 -20.17
C LEU A 469 13.14 -10.00 -20.42
N LEU A 470 12.28 -10.67 -19.65
CA LEU A 470 12.13 -12.12 -19.76
C LEU A 470 11.61 -12.54 -21.15
N PRO A 471 10.58 -11.91 -21.73
CA PRO A 471 10.18 -12.19 -23.11
C PRO A 471 11.27 -11.89 -24.15
N LEU A 472 12.06 -10.82 -23.95
CA LEU A 472 13.17 -10.47 -24.84
C LEU A 472 14.36 -11.43 -24.75
N LEU A 473 14.46 -12.28 -23.72
CA LEU A 473 15.60 -13.18 -23.53
C LEU A 473 15.24 -14.66 -23.67
N HIS A 474 13.95 -14.97 -23.85
CA HIS A 474 13.43 -16.33 -23.72
C HIS A 474 13.92 -17.27 -24.84
N ASP A 475 13.86 -16.81 -26.09
CA ASP A 475 14.09 -17.67 -27.25
C ASP A 475 15.48 -17.49 -27.84
N PHE A 476 15.98 -18.57 -28.43
CA PHE A 476 17.24 -18.59 -29.13
C PHE A 476 17.09 -17.84 -30.47
N PRO A 477 17.90 -16.80 -30.76
CA PRO A 477 17.81 -16.10 -32.04
C PRO A 477 18.53 -16.91 -33.13
N CYS A 478 17.92 -18.00 -33.60
CA CYS A 478 18.44 -18.72 -34.76
C CYS A 478 17.97 -18.01 -36.04
N SER A 479 18.84 -17.17 -36.61
CA SER A 479 18.69 -16.54 -37.93
C SER A 479 17.48 -15.57 -38.08
N PRO A 480 17.55 -14.60 -39.01
CA PRO A 480 16.42 -13.69 -39.32
C PRO A 480 15.13 -14.40 -39.81
N THR A 481 15.13 -15.73 -39.98
CA THR A 481 13.96 -16.50 -40.40
C THR A 481 13.15 -17.08 -39.24
N SER A 482 12.18 -16.27 -38.79
CA SER A 482 10.82 -16.63 -38.35
C SER A 482 10.52 -17.03 -36.90
N ASP A 483 11.22 -17.92 -36.20
CA ASP A 483 10.68 -18.46 -34.93
C ASP A 483 10.69 -17.46 -33.75
N PHE A 484 11.73 -16.63 -33.63
CA PHE A 484 11.80 -15.58 -32.60
C PHE A 484 10.64 -14.60 -32.73
N TRP A 485 10.46 -13.98 -33.90
CA TRP A 485 9.36 -13.05 -34.18
C TRP A 485 7.99 -13.71 -34.09
N ASN A 486 7.93 -15.04 -34.23
CA ASN A 486 6.71 -15.82 -34.13
C ASN A 486 6.29 -16.19 -32.71
N HIS A 487 7.12 -15.95 -31.69
CA HIS A 487 6.79 -16.28 -30.31
C HIS A 487 5.57 -15.48 -29.81
N HIS A 488 4.63 -16.17 -29.14
CA HIS A 488 3.36 -15.59 -28.68
C HIS A 488 3.54 -14.32 -27.82
N SER A 489 4.60 -14.25 -27.01
CA SER A 489 4.85 -13.08 -26.15
C SER A 489 5.27 -11.83 -26.94
N LEU A 490 5.94 -12.02 -28.09
CA LEU A 490 6.33 -10.92 -28.98
C LEU A 490 5.13 -10.50 -29.86
N LYS A 491 4.40 -11.45 -30.42
CA LYS A 491 3.17 -11.19 -31.21
C LYS A 491 2.08 -10.46 -30.42
N SER A 492 1.94 -10.74 -29.13
CA SER A 492 0.94 -10.09 -28.26
C SER A 492 1.33 -8.69 -27.76
N SER A 493 2.45 -8.13 -28.22
CA SER A 493 2.99 -6.83 -27.77
C SER A 493 3.43 -5.97 -28.94
N VAL A 494 3.00 -4.70 -28.97
CA VAL A 494 3.50 -3.72 -29.95
C VAL A 494 4.90 -3.21 -29.57
N VAL A 495 5.27 -3.27 -28.29
CA VAL A 495 6.50 -2.65 -27.77
C VAL A 495 7.70 -3.57 -27.85
N LEU A 496 7.52 -4.87 -27.60
CA LEU A 496 8.64 -5.80 -27.53
C LEU A 496 9.34 -5.99 -28.89
N PRO A 497 8.62 -6.11 -30.02
CA PRO A 497 9.26 -6.19 -31.34
C PRO A 497 10.09 -4.95 -31.67
N LEU A 498 9.55 -3.75 -31.41
CA LEU A 498 10.26 -2.49 -31.62
C LEU A 498 11.53 -2.37 -30.77
N LEU A 499 11.50 -2.85 -29.53
CA LEU A 499 12.69 -2.91 -28.69
C LEU A 499 13.74 -3.88 -29.24
N ALA A 500 13.31 -5.04 -29.74
CA ALA A 500 14.21 -6.01 -30.36
C ALA A 500 14.85 -5.44 -31.63
N ASP A 501 14.06 -4.83 -32.52
CA ASP A 501 14.57 -4.17 -33.74
C ASP A 501 15.55 -3.04 -33.42
N PHE A 502 15.21 -2.18 -32.44
CA PHE A 502 16.09 -1.10 -32.02
C PHE A 502 17.41 -1.62 -31.43
N LEU A 503 17.39 -2.72 -30.69
CA LEU A 503 18.61 -3.37 -30.19
C LEU A 503 19.44 -3.94 -31.35
N LEU A 504 18.81 -4.68 -32.27
CA LEU A 504 19.46 -5.35 -33.40
C LEU A 504 20.10 -4.34 -34.37
N SER A 505 19.40 -3.25 -34.69
CA SER A 505 19.94 -2.15 -35.54
C SER A 505 21.18 -1.46 -34.96
N HIS A 506 21.43 -1.59 -33.65
CA HIS A 506 22.63 -1.08 -32.99
C HIS A 506 23.73 -2.12 -32.76
N LEU A 507 23.43 -3.41 -33.00
CA LEU A 507 24.38 -4.51 -32.89
C LEU A 507 24.93 -4.96 -34.25
N LEU A 508 24.13 -4.83 -35.31
CA LEU A 508 24.51 -5.18 -36.68
C LEU A 508 25.19 -3.97 -37.37
N PRO A 509 26.36 -4.14 -38.01
CA PRO A 509 26.93 -3.15 -38.90
C PRO A 509 26.01 -2.94 -40.12
N THR A 510 25.74 -1.69 -40.47
CA THR A 510 24.86 -1.31 -41.58
C THR A 510 25.36 -1.76 -42.96
N GLU A 511 26.59 -2.28 -43.07
CA GLU A 511 27.29 -2.53 -44.34
C GLU A 511 27.78 -3.97 -44.56
N SER A 512 27.58 -4.91 -43.62
CA SER A 512 28.03 -6.29 -43.80
C SER A 512 27.01 -7.13 -44.58
N ARG A 513 27.36 -7.57 -45.80
CA ARG A 513 26.57 -8.51 -46.62
C ARG A 513 26.48 -9.94 -46.05
N GLU A 514 27.30 -10.28 -45.06
CA GLU A 514 27.27 -11.56 -44.37
C GLU A 514 26.35 -11.49 -43.13
N PRO A 515 25.41 -12.45 -42.93
CA PRO A 515 24.61 -12.50 -41.72
C PRO A 515 25.54 -12.79 -40.54
N ILE A 516 25.86 -11.75 -39.77
CA ILE A 516 26.63 -11.93 -38.54
C ILE A 516 25.79 -12.84 -37.62
N GLN A 517 26.29 -14.05 -37.39
CA GLN A 517 25.79 -14.94 -36.33
C GLN A 517 26.14 -14.29 -34.99
N THR A 518 25.39 -13.27 -34.57
CA THR A 518 25.55 -12.62 -33.27
C THR A 518 24.32 -12.84 -32.41
N ASP A 519 24.54 -13.39 -31.23
CA ASP A 519 23.52 -13.48 -30.20
C ASP A 519 23.43 -12.15 -29.44
N TYR A 520 22.40 -11.34 -29.72
CA TYR A 520 22.23 -10.03 -29.08
C TYR A 520 22.16 -10.11 -27.54
N ARG A 521 21.83 -11.29 -26.98
CA ARG A 521 21.75 -11.52 -25.54
C ARG A 521 23.10 -11.30 -24.85
N GLN A 522 24.21 -11.36 -25.60
CA GLN A 522 25.56 -11.05 -25.10
C GLN A 522 25.68 -9.65 -24.51
N ALA A 523 24.99 -8.65 -25.08
CA ALA A 523 25.02 -7.27 -24.59
C ALA A 523 24.35 -7.13 -23.21
N PHE A 524 23.41 -8.01 -22.87
CA PHE A 524 22.79 -7.99 -21.54
C PHE A 524 23.73 -8.57 -20.48
N VAL A 525 24.38 -9.69 -20.79
CA VAL A 525 25.25 -10.44 -19.85
C VAL A 525 26.61 -9.73 -19.65
N PHE A 526 27.24 -9.25 -20.72
CA PHE A 526 28.59 -8.69 -20.67
C PHE A 526 28.58 -7.19 -20.97
N LYS A 527 29.01 -6.41 -19.99
CA LYS A 527 28.99 -4.93 -20.04
C LYS A 527 29.82 -4.36 -21.20
N GLN A 528 30.94 -5.03 -21.54
CA GLN A 528 31.85 -4.57 -22.59
C GLN A 528 31.29 -4.75 -24.00
N LEU A 529 30.32 -5.66 -24.17
CA LEU A 529 29.69 -5.96 -25.46
C LEU A 529 28.45 -5.08 -25.74
N ARG A 530 28.16 -4.10 -24.88
CA ARG A 530 27.01 -3.21 -25.04
C ARG A 530 27.28 -2.13 -26.10
N PRO A 531 26.35 -1.86 -27.03
CA PRO A 531 26.48 -0.76 -27.98
C PRO A 531 26.59 0.58 -27.27
N ARG A 532 27.59 1.40 -27.62
CA ARG A 532 27.82 2.71 -26.98
C ARG A 532 26.59 3.61 -27.02
N LYS A 533 25.86 3.63 -28.15
CA LYS A 533 24.64 4.42 -28.34
C LYS A 533 23.54 4.07 -27.32
N LEU A 534 23.47 2.81 -26.87
CA LEU A 534 22.50 2.35 -25.88
C LEU A 534 22.89 2.65 -24.43
N ILE A 535 24.16 3.03 -24.18
CA ILE A 535 24.69 3.33 -22.84
C ILE A 535 24.91 4.83 -22.64
N GLN A 536 25.00 5.62 -23.72
CA GLN A 536 25.24 7.08 -23.66
C GLN A 536 24.16 7.83 -22.86
N SER A 537 22.89 7.43 -22.99
CA SER A 537 21.81 7.97 -22.18
C SER A 537 21.59 7.13 -20.93
N LEU A 538 21.86 7.73 -19.75
CA LEU A 538 21.53 7.12 -18.46
C LEU A 538 20.02 6.94 -18.27
N ASP A 539 19.19 7.63 -19.05
CA ASP A 539 17.73 7.62 -18.95
C ASP A 539 17.03 6.77 -20.01
N GLY A 540 17.79 6.11 -20.89
CA GLY A 540 17.23 5.22 -21.92
C GLY A 540 16.61 3.94 -21.34
N VAL A 541 15.64 3.37 -22.05
CA VAL A 541 14.96 2.11 -21.65
C VAL A 541 15.95 0.96 -21.47
N PHE A 542 16.95 0.86 -22.34
CA PHE A 542 18.00 -0.17 -22.25
C PHE A 542 18.91 0.02 -21.03
N SER A 543 19.10 1.24 -20.53
CA SER A 543 19.86 1.46 -19.29
C SER A 543 19.17 0.77 -18.10
N LEU A 544 17.84 0.77 -18.06
CA LEU A 544 17.05 0.08 -17.04
C LEU A 544 17.14 -1.44 -17.18
N PHE A 545 17.14 -1.96 -18.41
CA PHE A 545 17.26 -3.40 -18.67
C PHE A 545 18.65 -3.91 -18.32
N PHE A 546 19.70 -3.22 -18.76
CA PHE A 546 21.08 -3.52 -18.43
C PHE A 546 21.31 -3.48 -16.92
N ARG A 547 20.83 -2.43 -16.24
CA ARG A 547 20.90 -2.33 -14.79
C ARG A 547 20.16 -3.47 -14.09
N ALA A 548 19.04 -3.94 -14.64
CA ALA A 548 18.30 -5.06 -14.07
C ALA A 548 19.09 -6.38 -14.15
N VAL A 549 19.79 -6.62 -15.25
CA VAL A 549 20.69 -7.78 -15.38
C VAL A 549 21.92 -7.61 -14.49
N ASP A 550 22.54 -6.43 -14.50
CA ASP A 550 23.76 -6.12 -13.72
C ASP A 550 23.63 -6.32 -12.21
N ASN A 551 22.42 -6.15 -11.67
CA ASN A 551 22.15 -6.36 -10.25
C ASN A 551 22.11 -7.86 -9.85
N LEU A 552 22.00 -8.78 -10.81
CA LEU A 552 22.01 -10.22 -10.53
C LEU A 552 23.44 -10.71 -10.24
N PRO A 553 23.60 -11.76 -9.41
CA PRO A 553 24.91 -12.34 -9.15
C PRO A 553 25.45 -13.06 -10.39
N HIS A 554 26.52 -12.54 -10.99
CA HIS A 554 27.19 -13.12 -12.17
C HIS A 554 28.16 -14.25 -11.78
N ILE A 555 27.62 -15.31 -11.18
CA ILE A 555 28.39 -16.49 -10.76
C ILE A 555 28.34 -17.53 -11.88
N PHE A 556 29.41 -17.59 -12.68
CA PHE A 556 29.47 -18.44 -13.88
C PHE A 556 30.37 -19.68 -13.73
N ASP A 557 30.76 -20.03 -12.51
CA ASP A 557 31.73 -21.10 -12.26
C ASP A 557 31.30 -22.47 -12.81
N LYS A 558 30.01 -22.73 -12.95
CA LYS A 558 29.46 -23.98 -13.48
C LYS A 558 28.99 -23.90 -14.94
N VAL A 559 29.14 -22.74 -15.59
CA VAL A 559 28.70 -22.53 -16.97
C VAL A 559 29.66 -23.26 -17.93
N VAL A 560 29.08 -23.92 -18.93
CA VAL A 560 29.81 -24.56 -20.04
C VAL A 560 29.38 -23.87 -21.32
N ILE A 561 30.35 -23.49 -22.14
CA ILE A 561 30.13 -22.79 -23.42
C ILE A 561 30.87 -23.50 -24.55
N ASN A 562 30.41 -23.32 -25.78
CA ASN A 562 31.15 -23.77 -26.96
C ASN A 562 32.29 -22.78 -27.33
N PRO A 563 33.27 -23.23 -28.13
CA PRO A 563 34.38 -22.39 -28.57
C PRO A 563 33.95 -21.10 -29.29
N GLN A 564 32.90 -21.14 -30.11
CA GLN A 564 32.46 -19.95 -30.86
C GLN A 564 31.93 -18.85 -29.93
N THR A 565 31.13 -19.22 -28.93
CA THR A 565 30.67 -18.29 -27.88
C THR A 565 31.86 -17.70 -27.13
N ALA A 566 32.86 -18.53 -26.79
CA ALA A 566 34.05 -18.09 -26.09
C ALA A 566 34.88 -17.07 -26.91
N LEU A 567 34.99 -17.24 -28.24
CA LEU A 567 35.73 -16.33 -29.11
C LEU A 567 35.08 -14.94 -29.25
N CYS A 568 33.77 -14.83 -29.04
CA CYS A 568 33.01 -13.58 -29.12
C CYS A 568 33.03 -12.74 -27.84
N LEU A 569 33.57 -13.28 -26.74
CA LEU A 569 33.76 -12.53 -25.49
C LEU A 569 35.01 -11.65 -25.55
N THR A 570 35.07 -10.61 -24.71
CA THR A 570 36.29 -9.80 -24.57
C THR A 570 37.26 -10.43 -23.56
N LEU A 571 38.54 -10.07 -23.65
CA LEU A 571 39.56 -10.53 -22.71
C LEU A 571 39.23 -10.12 -21.27
N GLY A 572 38.58 -8.96 -21.06
CA GLY A 572 38.15 -8.55 -19.73
C GLY A 572 36.97 -9.35 -19.18
N ASP A 573 36.12 -9.92 -20.04
CA ASP A 573 34.99 -10.75 -19.61
C ASP A 573 35.44 -12.15 -19.13
N VAL A 574 36.58 -12.63 -19.64
CA VAL A 574 37.11 -13.97 -19.35
C VAL A 574 38.24 -13.97 -18.31
N SER A 575 38.74 -12.78 -17.93
CA SER A 575 39.82 -12.62 -16.96
C SER A 575 39.29 -12.40 -15.55
N VAL A 576 39.88 -13.10 -14.58
CA VAL A 576 39.56 -12.95 -13.16
C VAL A 576 40.19 -11.62 -12.66
N PRO A 577 39.39 -10.72 -12.05
CA PRO A 577 39.93 -9.47 -11.50
C PRO A 577 41.00 -9.75 -10.43
N SER A 578 42.16 -9.11 -10.58
CA SER A 578 43.26 -9.16 -9.60
C SER A 578 43.65 -7.75 -9.16
N SER A 579 43.81 -7.55 -7.85
CA SER A 579 44.29 -6.28 -7.29
C SER A 579 45.78 -6.07 -7.53
N SER A 580 46.57 -7.14 -7.68
CA SER A 580 48.02 -7.07 -7.88
C SER A 580 48.42 -6.84 -9.35
N CYS A 581 47.59 -7.29 -10.30
CA CYS A 581 47.86 -7.14 -11.73
C CYS A 581 46.55 -6.86 -12.50
N PRO A 582 46.04 -5.61 -12.47
CA PRO A 582 44.81 -5.27 -13.17
C PRO A 582 45.00 -5.32 -14.69
N LEU A 583 44.04 -5.90 -15.39
CA LEU A 583 44.05 -5.98 -16.86
C LEU A 583 43.88 -4.57 -17.46
N PRO A 584 44.83 -4.07 -18.28
CA PRO A 584 44.72 -2.74 -18.89
C PRO A 584 43.47 -2.61 -19.75
N SER A 585 42.79 -1.46 -19.73
CA SER A 585 41.55 -1.22 -20.49
C SER A 585 41.69 -1.45 -22.01
N SER A 586 42.86 -1.19 -22.58
CA SER A 586 43.15 -1.46 -23.99
C SER A 586 43.16 -2.95 -24.30
N MET A 587 43.66 -3.77 -23.36
CA MET A 587 43.70 -5.23 -23.47
C MET A 587 42.33 -5.83 -23.16
N ALA A 588 41.66 -5.34 -22.13
CA ALA A 588 40.34 -5.83 -21.69
C ALA A 588 39.26 -5.76 -22.78
N ARG A 589 39.36 -4.80 -23.70
CA ARG A 589 38.41 -4.60 -24.82
C ARG A 589 38.67 -5.47 -26.05
N LEU A 590 39.81 -6.16 -26.13
CA LEU A 590 40.11 -7.05 -27.25
C LEU A 590 39.18 -8.27 -27.21
N LEU A 591 38.73 -8.73 -28.38
CA LEU A 591 37.97 -9.97 -28.49
C LEU A 591 38.88 -11.18 -28.28
N CYS A 592 38.35 -12.26 -27.70
CA CYS A 592 39.07 -13.51 -27.56
C CYS A 592 39.50 -14.09 -28.91
N SER A 593 38.73 -13.83 -29.98
CA SER A 593 39.09 -14.18 -31.37
C SER A 593 40.39 -13.57 -31.89
N SER A 594 40.85 -12.46 -31.30
CA SER A 594 42.15 -11.85 -31.61
C SER A 594 43.35 -12.60 -31.01
N VAL A 595 43.11 -13.41 -29.97
CA VAL A 595 44.14 -14.11 -29.19
C VAL A 595 44.08 -15.62 -29.36
N TYR A 596 42.89 -16.16 -29.49
CA TYR A 596 42.60 -17.58 -29.56
C TYR A 596 41.88 -17.91 -30.88
N MET A 597 41.90 -19.19 -31.24
CA MET A 597 41.12 -19.74 -32.35
C MET A 597 40.73 -21.18 -32.05
N THR A 598 39.72 -21.67 -32.76
CA THR A 598 39.31 -23.07 -32.67
C THR A 598 40.27 -23.95 -33.47
N ASP A 599 40.78 -25.01 -32.84
CA ASP A 599 41.51 -26.07 -33.50
C ASP A 599 40.54 -26.91 -34.35
N PRO A 600 40.72 -26.97 -35.68
CA PRO A 600 39.79 -27.68 -36.56
C PRO A 600 39.74 -29.19 -36.29
N ILE A 601 40.81 -29.78 -35.75
CA ILE A 601 40.85 -31.22 -35.48
C ILE A 601 40.11 -31.55 -34.20
N SER A 602 40.42 -30.82 -33.12
CA SER A 602 39.88 -31.16 -31.81
C SER A 602 38.64 -30.38 -31.40
N GLY A 603 38.24 -29.37 -32.18
CA GLY A 603 37.10 -28.51 -31.88
C GLY A 603 37.27 -27.70 -30.60
N ARG A 604 38.50 -27.51 -30.11
CA ARG A 604 38.82 -26.81 -28.84
C ARG A 604 39.54 -25.50 -29.11
N LEU A 605 39.55 -24.61 -28.12
CA LEU A 605 40.36 -23.40 -28.22
C LEU A 605 41.84 -23.69 -28.10
N ARG A 606 42.62 -23.00 -28.93
CA ARG A 606 44.08 -22.90 -28.84
C ARG A 606 44.53 -21.44 -28.98
N PRO A 607 45.65 -21.05 -28.36
CA PRO A 607 46.25 -19.75 -28.62
C PRO A 607 46.70 -19.63 -30.08
N ARG A 608 46.57 -18.44 -30.65
CA ARG A 608 47.13 -18.12 -31.96
C ARG A 608 48.66 -18.16 -31.90
N SER A 609 49.27 -18.70 -32.95
CA SER A 609 50.72 -18.65 -33.15
C SER A 609 51.18 -17.23 -33.49
N ALA A 610 52.49 -16.97 -33.37
CA ALA A 610 53.04 -15.65 -33.67
C ALA A 610 52.75 -15.17 -35.11
N ARG A 611 52.55 -16.10 -36.06
CA ARG A 611 52.22 -15.83 -37.46
C ARG A 611 50.72 -15.56 -37.68
N GLU A 612 49.86 -16.11 -36.82
CA GLU A 612 48.39 -15.98 -36.90
C GLU A 612 47.85 -14.72 -36.21
N ILE A 613 48.71 -13.97 -35.51
CA ILE A 613 48.36 -12.73 -34.82
C ILE A 613 48.54 -11.55 -35.78
N SER A 614 47.44 -11.09 -36.37
CA SER A 614 47.42 -9.91 -37.26
C SER A 614 46.99 -8.63 -36.54
N LEU A 615 46.03 -8.72 -35.62
CA LEU A 615 45.44 -7.57 -34.92
C LEU A 615 46.09 -7.38 -33.55
N HIS A 616 46.55 -6.15 -33.28
CA HIS A 616 47.15 -5.72 -32.01
C HIS A 616 48.25 -6.66 -31.45
N PRO A 617 49.32 -6.95 -32.23
CA PRO A 617 50.28 -8.01 -31.93
C PRO A 617 50.98 -7.86 -30.58
N TYR A 618 51.32 -6.63 -30.17
CA TYR A 618 51.92 -6.38 -28.87
C TYR A 618 50.99 -6.75 -27.70
N LEU A 619 49.73 -6.31 -27.75
CA LEU A 619 48.76 -6.57 -26.69
C LEU A 619 48.42 -8.06 -26.59
N THR A 620 48.21 -8.72 -27.73
CA THR A 620 47.92 -10.15 -27.80
C THR A 620 49.07 -11.00 -27.26
N LYS A 621 50.31 -10.74 -27.68
CA LYS A 621 51.50 -11.46 -27.20
C LYS A 621 51.71 -11.23 -25.70
N ARG A 622 51.53 -9.99 -25.22
CA ARG A 622 51.64 -9.65 -23.79
C ARG A 622 50.60 -10.37 -22.95
N PHE A 623 49.34 -10.41 -23.39
CA PHE A 623 48.28 -11.14 -22.68
C PHE A 623 48.60 -12.63 -22.57
N LEU A 624 49.01 -13.27 -23.67
CA LEU A 624 49.41 -14.69 -23.66
C LEU A 624 50.58 -14.95 -22.71
N LYS A 625 51.56 -14.02 -22.64
CA LYS A 625 52.66 -14.10 -21.67
C LYS A 625 52.15 -14.05 -20.23
N TRP A 626 51.20 -13.16 -19.94
CA TRP A 626 50.61 -13.01 -18.61
C TRP A 626 49.85 -14.26 -18.16
N VAL A 627 49.06 -14.86 -19.05
CA VAL A 627 48.35 -16.12 -18.76
C VAL A 627 49.34 -17.25 -18.52
N ARG A 628 50.39 -17.39 -19.34
CA ARG A 628 51.41 -18.44 -19.17
C ARG A 628 52.23 -18.31 -17.89
N SER A 629 52.41 -17.08 -17.39
CA SER A 629 53.22 -16.79 -16.20
C SER A 629 52.38 -16.71 -14.92
N ASP A 630 51.12 -17.15 -14.95
CA ASP A 630 50.11 -17.06 -13.86
C ASP A 630 49.86 -15.65 -13.31
N HIS A 631 50.29 -14.60 -14.03
CA HIS A 631 49.97 -13.21 -13.69
C HIS A 631 48.50 -12.86 -13.96
N MET A 632 47.84 -13.62 -14.84
CA MET A 632 46.43 -13.44 -15.20
C MET A 632 45.70 -14.77 -15.19
N LYS A 633 44.68 -14.89 -14.33
CA LYS A 633 43.83 -16.08 -14.24
C LYS A 633 42.58 -15.90 -15.09
N LEU A 634 42.12 -16.99 -15.70
CA LEU A 634 40.92 -17.02 -16.54
C LEU A 634 39.78 -17.69 -15.77
N TYR A 635 38.53 -17.25 -16.03
CA TYR A 635 37.37 -17.84 -15.39
C TYR A 635 37.17 -19.32 -15.79
N PRO A 636 36.67 -20.18 -14.86
CA PRO A 636 36.48 -21.60 -15.14
C PRO A 636 35.63 -21.90 -16.38
N PHE A 637 34.58 -21.11 -16.63
CA PHE A 637 33.72 -21.32 -17.80
C PHE A 637 34.47 -21.16 -19.14
N PHE A 638 35.47 -20.27 -19.19
CA PHE A 638 36.27 -20.04 -20.39
C PHE A 638 37.36 -21.10 -20.55
N VAL A 639 38.01 -21.48 -19.44
CA VAL A 639 39.04 -22.54 -19.44
C VAL A 639 38.49 -23.87 -19.96
N ARG A 640 37.23 -24.21 -19.67
CA ARG A 640 36.59 -25.43 -20.18
C ARG A 640 36.59 -25.55 -21.71
N ALA A 641 36.62 -24.44 -22.45
CA ALA A 641 36.67 -24.46 -23.91
C ALA A 641 38.04 -24.95 -24.47
N PHE A 642 39.07 -25.05 -23.63
CA PHE A 642 40.39 -25.59 -23.99
C PHE A 642 40.53 -27.08 -23.63
N LEU A 643 39.69 -27.58 -22.72
CA LEU A 643 39.83 -28.91 -22.12
C LEU A 643 39.11 -29.98 -22.96
N ARG A 644 39.53 -31.25 -22.77
CA ARG A 644 38.76 -32.38 -23.31
C ARG A 644 37.48 -32.59 -22.48
N PRO A 645 36.41 -33.10 -23.09
CA PRO A 645 35.22 -33.55 -22.36
C PRO A 645 35.63 -34.51 -21.25
N SER A 646 35.04 -34.38 -20.06
CA SER A 646 35.31 -35.27 -18.92
C SER A 646 34.01 -35.54 -18.16
N SER A 647 34.03 -36.47 -17.20
CA SER A 647 32.87 -36.71 -16.33
C SER A 647 32.41 -35.47 -15.56
N SER A 648 33.26 -34.44 -15.44
CA SER A 648 32.95 -33.20 -14.73
C SER A 648 32.12 -32.17 -15.53
N PHE A 649 32.05 -32.27 -16.86
CA PHE A 649 31.21 -31.40 -17.69
C PHE A 649 30.93 -31.98 -19.09
N ILE A 650 29.73 -31.74 -19.60
CA ILE A 650 29.31 -32.17 -20.94
C ILE A 650 29.49 -30.99 -21.93
N PRO A 651 30.21 -31.17 -23.04
CA PRO A 651 30.38 -30.14 -24.06
C PRO A 651 29.06 -29.77 -24.73
N VAL A 652 28.98 -28.52 -25.18
CA VAL A 652 27.86 -28.03 -25.98
C VAL A 652 27.99 -28.58 -27.40
N ALA A 653 26.96 -29.26 -27.90
CA ALA A 653 27.01 -30.00 -29.16
C ALA A 653 26.94 -29.14 -30.43
N HIS A 654 26.33 -27.94 -30.36
CA HIS A 654 26.18 -27.05 -31.50
C HIS A 654 27.33 -26.04 -31.61
N THR A 655 27.55 -25.53 -32.82
CA THR A 655 28.65 -24.64 -33.17
C THR A 655 28.27 -23.16 -33.23
N HIS A 656 26.98 -22.79 -33.22
CA HIS A 656 26.56 -21.39 -33.22
C HIS A 656 26.83 -20.70 -31.86
N ILE A 657 26.95 -19.37 -31.83
CA ILE A 657 27.08 -18.60 -30.59
C ILE A 657 25.82 -18.78 -29.73
N ASP A 658 25.97 -19.17 -28.46
CA ASP A 658 24.86 -19.40 -27.55
C ASP A 658 25.09 -18.79 -26.16
N MET A 659 24.29 -17.79 -25.83
CA MET A 659 24.28 -17.15 -24.51
C MET A 659 23.32 -17.79 -23.50
N SER A 660 22.53 -18.79 -23.91
CA SER A 660 21.56 -19.47 -23.04
C SER A 660 22.18 -20.04 -21.76
N PRO A 661 23.39 -20.63 -21.76
CA PRO A 661 24.03 -21.13 -20.53
C PRO A 661 24.24 -20.04 -19.46
N PHE A 662 24.59 -18.82 -19.88
CA PHE A 662 24.74 -17.69 -18.97
C PHE A 662 23.39 -17.17 -18.44
N LEU A 663 22.38 -17.10 -19.32
CA LEU A 663 21.04 -16.67 -18.93
C LEU A 663 20.39 -17.65 -17.95
N VAL A 664 20.61 -18.95 -18.15
CA VAL A 664 20.20 -20.01 -17.23
C VAL A 664 20.90 -19.84 -15.87
N ALA A 665 22.20 -19.54 -15.85
CA ALA A 665 22.93 -19.27 -14.60
C ALA A 665 22.39 -18.05 -13.85
N LEU A 666 21.97 -16.99 -14.58
CA LEU A 666 21.31 -15.81 -14.03
C LEU A 666 19.82 -16.05 -13.67
N SER A 667 19.29 -17.25 -13.91
CA SER A 667 17.86 -17.58 -13.77
C SER A 667 16.94 -16.74 -14.67
N LEU A 668 17.44 -16.14 -15.75
CA LEU A 668 16.64 -15.33 -16.69
C LEU A 668 15.87 -16.20 -17.68
N THR A 669 16.40 -17.39 -17.99
CA THR A 669 15.73 -18.42 -18.78
C THR A 669 15.56 -19.70 -17.94
N PRO A 670 14.47 -20.46 -18.14
CA PRO A 670 14.26 -21.72 -17.45
C PRO A 670 15.33 -22.75 -17.85
N LYS A 671 15.69 -23.64 -16.92
CA LYS A 671 16.49 -24.81 -17.26
C LYS A 671 15.64 -25.80 -18.07
N PRO A 672 16.23 -26.60 -18.98
CA PRO A 672 15.53 -27.72 -19.57
C PRO A 672 14.94 -28.61 -18.47
N GLY A 673 13.61 -28.77 -18.46
CA GLY A 673 12.86 -29.54 -17.45
C GLY A 673 12.39 -28.77 -16.21
N ASP A 674 12.75 -27.49 -16.03
CA ASP A 674 12.30 -26.67 -14.89
C ASP A 674 11.37 -25.53 -15.35
N GLN A 675 10.17 -25.44 -14.80
CA GLN A 675 9.20 -24.39 -15.11
C GLN A 675 9.35 -23.13 -14.23
N LEU A 676 10.27 -23.11 -13.26
CA LEU A 676 10.40 -21.99 -12.31
C LEU A 676 10.95 -20.72 -12.97
N ARG A 677 10.04 -19.83 -13.37
CA ARG A 677 10.35 -18.48 -13.85
C ARG A 677 10.81 -17.54 -12.73
N LEU A 678 11.70 -16.61 -13.07
CA LEU A 678 12.19 -15.59 -12.15
C LEU A 678 11.10 -14.57 -11.80
N THR A 679 10.50 -14.74 -10.61
CA THR A 679 9.54 -13.76 -10.09
C THR A 679 10.24 -12.52 -9.52
N SER A 680 9.56 -11.37 -9.48
CA SER A 680 10.12 -10.16 -8.83
C SER A 680 10.53 -10.38 -7.38
N LYS A 681 9.86 -11.31 -6.66
CA LYS A 681 10.21 -11.68 -5.28
C LYS A 681 11.53 -12.46 -5.22
N ARG A 682 11.75 -13.41 -6.15
CA ARG A 682 13.00 -14.17 -6.26
C ARG A 682 14.15 -13.26 -6.70
N TYR A 683 13.93 -12.40 -7.69
CA TYR A 683 14.89 -11.40 -8.14
C TYR A 683 15.39 -10.53 -6.99
N ARG A 684 14.50 -9.88 -6.23
CA ARG A 684 14.91 -9.03 -5.09
C ARG A 684 15.72 -9.79 -4.04
N ARG A 685 15.45 -11.08 -3.84
CA ARG A 685 16.22 -11.91 -2.91
C ARG A 685 17.62 -12.20 -3.42
N LEU A 686 17.79 -12.45 -4.72
CA LEU A 686 19.09 -12.67 -5.35
C LEU A 686 19.95 -11.41 -5.36
N CYS A 687 19.33 -10.25 -5.61
CA CYS A 687 20.04 -8.96 -5.64
C CYS A 687 20.18 -8.29 -4.26
N SER A 688 19.68 -8.92 -3.19
CA SER A 688 19.85 -8.37 -1.84
C SER A 688 21.30 -8.57 -1.40
N PRO A 689 21.93 -7.56 -0.78
CA PRO A 689 23.25 -7.72 -0.20
C PRO A 689 23.25 -8.88 0.82
N PRO A 690 24.37 -9.59 0.98
CA PRO A 690 24.50 -10.57 2.05
C PRO A 690 24.29 -9.87 3.39
N VAL A 691 23.58 -10.53 4.31
CA VAL A 691 23.38 -10.00 5.66
C VAL A 691 24.76 -9.86 6.29
N SER A 692 25.17 -8.63 6.59
CA SER A 692 26.38 -8.42 7.39
C SER A 692 26.09 -8.99 8.78
N SER A 693 26.74 -10.09 9.14
CA SER A 693 26.63 -10.66 10.48
C SER A 693 27.00 -9.59 11.50
N SER A 694 26.06 -9.28 12.41
CA SER A 694 26.33 -8.34 13.48
C SER A 694 27.30 -9.00 14.45
N THR A 695 28.46 -8.38 14.67
CA THR A 695 29.53 -8.93 15.53
C THR A 695 29.18 -9.04 17.02
N LEU A 696 28.04 -8.46 17.46
CA LEU A 696 27.72 -8.31 18.88
C LEU A 696 26.77 -9.37 19.47
N TYR A 697 26.00 -10.10 18.66
CA TYR A 697 25.04 -11.11 19.14
C TYR A 697 24.85 -12.22 18.09
N PRO A 698 24.57 -13.48 18.49
CA PRO A 698 24.35 -14.56 17.54
C PRO A 698 23.20 -14.22 16.59
N ASP A 699 23.43 -14.41 15.29
CA ASP A 699 22.42 -14.22 14.26
C ASP A 699 21.25 -15.19 14.55
N LEU A 700 20.10 -14.62 14.97
CA LEU A 700 18.87 -15.40 15.20
C LEU A 700 18.52 -16.21 13.94
N PRO A 701 18.28 -17.53 14.08
CA PRO A 701 17.96 -18.36 12.93
C PRO A 701 16.60 -17.95 12.32
N PRO A 702 16.35 -18.25 11.03
CA PRO A 702 15.14 -17.81 10.36
C PRO A 702 13.82 -18.23 11.02
N SER A 703 13.80 -19.39 11.66
CA SER A 703 12.65 -19.91 12.41
C SER A 703 12.31 -19.05 13.63
N LYS A 704 13.32 -18.62 14.40
CA LYS A 704 13.16 -17.76 15.58
C LYS A 704 12.73 -16.35 15.22
N TRP A 705 13.25 -15.80 14.11
CA TRP A 705 12.73 -14.54 13.58
C TRP A 705 11.24 -14.61 13.25
N LEU A 706 10.78 -15.69 12.61
CA LEU A 706 9.36 -15.90 12.34
C LEU A 706 8.55 -16.08 13.62
N LEU A 707 9.10 -16.76 14.63
CA LEU A 707 8.48 -16.94 15.93
C LEU A 707 8.17 -15.58 16.62
N LEU A 708 9.12 -14.64 16.60
CA LEU A 708 8.92 -13.27 17.14
C LEU A 708 7.69 -12.58 16.53
N TRP A 709 7.47 -12.76 15.23
CA TRP A 709 6.33 -12.15 14.52
C TRP A 709 4.99 -12.85 14.78
N ARG A 710 5.01 -14.08 15.31
CA ARG A 710 3.83 -14.89 15.64
C ARG A 710 3.31 -14.65 17.05
N PHE A 711 4.17 -14.22 17.98
CA PHE A 711 3.74 -13.94 19.36
C PHE A 711 2.58 -12.93 19.42
N PRO A 712 1.58 -13.12 20.30
CA PRO A 712 0.43 -12.24 20.47
C PRO A 712 0.80 -10.98 21.30
N LEU A 713 1.75 -10.19 20.79
CA LEU A 713 2.28 -9.02 21.51
C LEU A 713 1.59 -7.73 21.08
N ARG A 714 1.44 -6.81 22.04
CA ARG A 714 1.13 -5.40 21.78
C ARG A 714 2.15 -4.77 20.84
N ALA A 715 1.70 -3.80 20.04
CA ALA A 715 2.54 -3.14 19.05
C ALA A 715 3.80 -2.50 19.67
N GLN A 716 3.66 -1.86 20.84
CA GLN A 716 4.75 -1.21 21.57
C GLN A 716 5.78 -2.23 22.07
N SER A 717 5.34 -3.30 22.74
CA SER A 717 6.22 -4.34 23.27
C SER A 717 7.01 -5.02 22.16
N ARG A 718 6.35 -5.33 21.03
CA ARG A 718 7.02 -5.91 19.86
C ARG A 718 8.08 -4.97 19.28
N ASN A 719 7.79 -3.66 19.18
CA ASN A 719 8.75 -2.69 18.70
C ASN A 719 9.97 -2.57 19.62
N ILE A 720 9.78 -2.59 20.94
CA ILE A 720 10.88 -2.56 21.93
C ILE A 720 11.76 -3.80 21.76
N TRP A 721 11.15 -5.00 21.77
CA TRP A 721 11.88 -6.25 21.64
C TRP A 721 12.63 -6.37 20.31
N TYR A 722 12.00 -5.97 19.20
CA TYR A 722 12.64 -5.92 17.89
C TYR A 722 13.86 -4.97 17.88
N ARG A 723 13.75 -3.79 18.50
CA ARG A 723 14.86 -2.83 18.61
C ARG A 723 15.96 -3.33 19.53
N LEU A 724 15.64 -4.09 20.58
CA LEU A 724 16.62 -4.73 21.44
C LEU A 724 17.51 -5.68 20.64
N ILE A 725 16.90 -6.60 19.88
CA ILE A 725 17.62 -7.59 19.07
C ILE A 725 18.54 -6.91 18.04
N HIS A 726 18.11 -5.80 17.44
CA HIS A 726 18.93 -5.04 16.49
C HIS A 726 19.94 -4.09 17.14
N ASN A 727 20.04 -4.04 18.47
CA ASN A 727 20.83 -3.05 19.20
C ASN A 727 20.53 -1.61 18.73
N LYS A 728 19.24 -1.27 18.63
CA LYS A 728 18.74 0.06 18.24
C LYS A 728 17.78 0.64 19.28
N LEU A 729 17.96 0.33 20.56
CA LEU A 729 17.25 1.02 21.63
C LEU A 729 17.81 2.44 21.84
N PRO A 730 16.99 3.43 22.21
CA PRO A 730 17.41 4.79 22.57
C PRO A 730 18.01 4.86 23.98
N CYS A 731 18.99 3.99 24.27
CA CYS A 731 19.80 4.10 25.48
C CYS A 731 20.93 5.11 25.28
N ARG A 732 21.50 5.63 26.37
CA ARG A 732 22.55 6.67 26.27
C ARG A 732 23.79 6.23 25.49
N SER A 733 24.17 4.95 25.52
CA SER A 733 25.28 4.44 24.70
C SER A 733 25.04 4.68 23.19
N ASN A 734 23.79 4.49 22.75
CA ASN A 734 23.38 4.60 21.34
C ASN A 734 22.97 6.02 20.91
N LEU A 735 22.82 6.94 21.86
CA LEU A 735 22.46 8.35 21.60
C LEU A 735 23.69 9.25 21.77
N TYR A 736 23.78 10.32 21.00
CA TYR A 736 24.82 11.34 21.16
C TYR A 736 24.46 12.26 22.35
N LEU A 737 24.68 11.77 23.57
CA LEU A 737 24.43 12.49 24.82
C LEU A 737 25.75 12.74 25.57
N PRO A 738 25.88 13.87 26.31
CA PRO A 738 27.10 14.24 27.03
C PRO A 738 27.50 13.22 28.12
N SER A 739 26.51 12.68 28.84
CA SER A 739 26.74 11.66 29.87
C SER A 739 26.18 10.32 29.41
N LYS A 740 27.03 9.29 29.49
CA LYS A 740 26.69 7.91 29.15
C LYS A 740 26.19 7.09 30.34
N LEU A 741 26.29 7.63 31.56
CA LEU A 741 25.88 6.95 32.79
C LEU A 741 24.37 6.72 32.85
N CYS A 742 23.97 5.60 33.44
CA CYS A 742 22.58 5.26 33.65
C CYS A 742 21.91 6.29 34.57
N PRO A 743 20.77 6.87 34.17
CA PRO A 743 20.09 7.89 34.94
C PRO A 743 19.43 7.33 36.22
N VAL A 744 19.21 6.01 36.29
CA VAL A 744 18.59 5.33 37.44
C VAL A 744 19.63 4.97 38.51
N CYS A 745 20.68 4.22 38.15
CA CYS A 745 21.69 3.78 39.13
C CYS A 745 22.90 4.71 39.24
N LYS A 746 23.12 5.60 38.26
CA LYS A 746 24.26 6.54 38.15
C LYS A 746 25.66 5.92 38.15
N ASN A 747 25.78 4.60 38.16
CA ASN A 747 27.07 3.90 38.35
C ASN A 747 27.74 3.44 37.06
N LEU A 748 26.96 2.91 36.10
CA LEU A 748 27.49 2.28 34.89
C LEU A 748 26.97 2.97 33.62
N GLU A 749 27.70 2.80 32.52
CA GLU A 749 27.23 3.21 31.20
C GLU A 749 25.91 2.50 30.84
N GLU A 750 24.95 3.26 30.33
CA GLU A 750 23.67 2.74 29.90
C GLU A 750 23.72 2.12 28.50
N THR A 751 24.22 0.88 28.47
CA THR A 751 24.10 -0.03 27.32
C THR A 751 22.65 -0.52 27.15
N PRO A 752 22.25 -1.12 26.01
CA PRO A 752 20.90 -1.67 25.83
C PRO A 752 20.52 -2.71 26.90
N SER A 753 21.50 -3.52 27.31
CA SER A 753 21.33 -4.52 28.38
C SER A 753 21.12 -3.83 29.73
N HIS A 754 21.91 -2.81 30.05
CA HIS A 754 21.75 -2.00 31.27
C HIS A 754 20.45 -1.17 31.27
N PHE A 755 20.01 -0.75 30.09
CA PHE A 755 18.76 -0.05 29.88
C PHE A 755 17.53 -0.92 30.22
N LEU A 756 17.60 -2.24 30.06
CA LEU A 756 16.45 -3.13 30.29
C LEU A 756 16.57 -4.06 31.49
N PHE A 757 17.77 -4.57 31.81
CA PHE A 757 17.91 -5.64 32.80
C PHE A 757 19.23 -5.68 33.58
N ASP A 758 20.36 -5.12 33.11
CA ASP A 758 21.61 -5.17 33.89
C ASP A 758 21.68 -4.08 34.99
N CYS A 759 20.80 -3.07 34.97
CA CYS A 759 20.68 -2.10 36.05
C CYS A 759 20.09 -2.76 37.31
N PRO A 760 20.66 -2.58 38.53
CA PRO A 760 20.20 -3.27 39.74
C PRO A 760 18.70 -3.13 40.03
N GLN A 761 18.17 -1.90 39.91
CA GLN A 761 16.75 -1.63 40.11
C GLN A 761 15.85 -2.31 39.06
N LYS A 762 16.34 -2.45 37.82
CA LYS A 762 15.61 -3.11 36.73
C LYS A 762 15.73 -4.64 36.83
N LEU A 763 16.88 -5.14 37.25
CA LEU A 763 17.15 -6.55 37.47
C LEU A 763 16.26 -7.11 38.58
N ALA A 764 16.06 -6.35 39.66
CA ALA A 764 15.18 -6.73 40.76
C ALA A 764 13.75 -7.04 40.29
N ILE A 765 13.22 -6.27 39.33
CA ILE A 765 11.89 -6.52 38.74
C ILE A 765 11.86 -7.88 38.04
N TRP A 766 12.92 -8.20 37.27
CA TRP A 766 13.02 -9.50 36.61
C TRP A 766 13.09 -10.64 37.62
N SER A 767 13.94 -10.53 38.64
CA SER A 767 14.11 -11.60 39.64
C SER A 767 12.84 -11.83 40.45
N LEU A 768 12.16 -10.77 40.90
CA LEU A 768 10.95 -10.87 41.74
C LEU A 768 9.77 -11.49 40.99
N LEU A 769 9.67 -11.27 39.68
CA LEU A 769 8.57 -11.80 38.87
C LEU A 769 8.88 -13.15 38.23
N TRP A 770 10.17 -13.50 38.05
CA TRP A 770 10.56 -14.68 37.29
C TRP A 770 9.95 -15.99 37.80
N ASP A 771 9.99 -16.17 39.12
CA ASP A 771 9.55 -17.40 39.77
C ASP A 771 8.02 -17.56 39.75
N SER A 772 7.26 -16.50 39.43
CA SER A 772 5.81 -16.61 39.23
C SER A 772 5.46 -17.26 37.89
N GLN A 773 6.39 -17.29 36.92
CA GLN A 773 6.14 -17.77 35.56
C GLN A 773 6.90 -19.06 35.24
N PHE A 774 8.12 -19.22 35.74
CA PHE A 774 9.02 -20.30 35.34
C PHE A 774 9.33 -21.27 36.48
N GLU A 775 9.57 -22.54 36.14
CA GLU A 775 10.02 -23.55 37.11
C GLU A 775 11.49 -23.35 37.49
N GLN A 776 12.31 -22.94 36.52
CA GLN A 776 13.73 -22.70 36.73
C GLN A 776 13.96 -21.37 37.49
N PRO A 777 14.82 -21.32 38.52
CA PRO A 777 15.10 -20.09 39.26
C PRO A 777 15.73 -19.01 38.37
N PHE A 778 15.54 -17.75 38.76
CA PHE A 778 16.05 -16.61 38.02
C PHE A 778 17.58 -16.67 37.82
N SER A 779 18.02 -16.47 36.58
CA SER A 779 19.42 -16.19 36.29
C SER A 779 19.54 -15.17 35.14
N LYS A 780 20.59 -14.34 35.17
CA LYS A 780 20.90 -13.40 34.07
C LYS A 780 21.12 -14.14 32.75
N TYR A 781 21.65 -15.36 32.81
CA TYR A 781 21.86 -16.20 31.63
C TYR A 781 20.53 -16.62 30.99
N SER A 782 19.59 -17.15 31.78
CA SER A 782 18.26 -17.54 31.30
C SER A 782 17.48 -16.36 30.74
N LEU A 783 17.57 -15.18 31.38
CA LEU A 783 16.96 -13.95 30.86
C LEU A 783 17.55 -13.54 29.51
N ARG A 784 18.88 -13.57 29.36
CA ARG A 784 19.54 -13.25 28.08
C ARG A 784 19.12 -14.22 26.97
N ARG A 785 19.02 -15.52 27.26
CA ARG A 785 18.51 -16.50 26.29
C ARG A 785 17.05 -16.22 25.90
N ALA A 786 16.19 -15.91 26.86
CA ALA A 786 14.80 -15.55 26.58
C ALA A 786 14.70 -14.30 25.69
N LEU A 787 15.49 -13.25 25.97
CA LEU A 787 15.44 -11.98 25.24
C LEU A 787 16.06 -12.03 23.85
N PHE A 788 17.21 -12.68 23.69
CA PHE A 788 18.00 -12.64 22.44
C PHE A 788 17.86 -13.90 21.59
N LEU A 789 17.61 -15.07 22.18
CA LEU A 789 17.45 -16.34 21.45
C LEU A 789 16.00 -16.79 21.34
N LEU A 790 15.08 -16.14 22.06
CA LEU A 790 13.68 -16.54 22.18
C LEU A 790 13.56 -17.99 22.66
N ASP A 791 14.45 -18.35 23.60
CA ASP A 791 14.47 -19.63 24.31
C ASP A 791 13.91 -19.38 25.71
N PHE A 792 12.70 -19.85 25.96
CA PHE A 792 12.02 -19.68 27.25
C PHE A 792 12.19 -20.95 28.10
N PRO A 793 12.41 -20.82 29.42
CA PRO A 793 12.31 -21.95 30.33
C PRO A 793 10.91 -22.57 30.34
N LYS A 794 10.80 -23.77 30.91
CA LYS A 794 9.49 -24.39 31.17
C LYS A 794 8.67 -23.50 32.09
N CYS A 795 7.42 -23.26 31.69
CA CYS A 795 6.47 -22.51 32.49
C CYS A 795 5.83 -23.43 33.53
N ARG A 796 5.47 -22.86 34.68
CA ARG A 796 4.72 -23.59 35.70
C ARG A 796 3.32 -23.94 35.17
N PRO A 797 2.73 -25.07 35.61
CA PRO A 797 1.45 -25.55 35.10
C PRO A 797 0.30 -24.54 35.29
N ASP A 798 0.32 -23.76 36.38
CA ASP A 798 -0.75 -22.81 36.71
C ASP A 798 -0.66 -21.46 35.97
N THR A 799 0.30 -21.32 35.05
CA THR A 799 0.52 -20.04 34.37
C THR A 799 -0.48 -19.80 33.24
N VAL A 800 -1.25 -18.72 33.37
CA VAL A 800 -2.27 -18.34 32.36
C VAL A 800 -1.63 -17.71 31.12
N HIS A 801 -0.50 -17.02 31.29
CA HIS A 801 0.14 -16.25 30.23
C HIS A 801 1.21 -17.04 29.50
N ALA A 802 1.25 -16.92 28.17
CA ALA A 802 2.39 -17.41 27.40
C ALA A 802 3.68 -16.67 27.81
N PRO A 803 4.84 -17.35 27.89
CA PRO A 803 6.10 -16.72 28.34
C PRO A 803 6.52 -15.52 27.48
N SER A 804 6.20 -15.52 26.18
CA SER A 804 6.44 -14.35 25.32
C SER A 804 5.64 -13.11 25.75
N VAL A 805 4.38 -13.29 26.19
CA VAL A 805 3.54 -12.18 26.67
C VAL A 805 4.12 -11.64 27.96
N PHE A 806 4.44 -12.53 28.91
CA PHE A 806 5.05 -12.20 30.19
C PHE A 806 6.34 -11.37 30.03
N ILE A 807 7.32 -11.88 29.30
CA ILE A 807 8.60 -11.18 29.04
C ILE A 807 8.34 -9.83 28.35
N SER A 808 7.46 -9.78 27.35
CA SER A 808 7.16 -8.55 26.61
C SER A 808 6.49 -7.47 27.46
N THR A 809 5.73 -7.87 28.47
CA THR A 809 5.02 -6.97 29.37
C THR A 809 5.98 -6.32 30.36
N ILE A 810 6.92 -7.11 30.90
CA ILE A 810 8.01 -6.58 31.74
C ILE A 810 8.84 -5.57 30.95
N LEU A 811 9.22 -5.90 29.70
CA LEU A 811 9.93 -4.97 28.81
C LEU A 811 9.18 -3.64 28.64
N LEU A 812 7.85 -3.70 28.43
CA LEU A 812 7.02 -2.51 28.26
C LEU A 812 6.91 -1.67 29.54
N ALA A 813 6.76 -2.31 30.70
CA ALA A 813 6.67 -1.62 31.98
C ALA A 813 7.98 -0.90 32.33
N ILE A 814 9.11 -1.61 32.21
CA ILE A 814 10.45 -1.02 32.41
C ILE A 814 10.67 0.14 31.45
N TRP A 815 10.32 -0.03 30.17
CA TRP A 815 10.40 1.04 29.18
C TRP A 815 9.58 2.27 29.58
N ARG A 816 8.31 2.10 29.95
CA ARG A 816 7.42 3.20 30.32
C ARG A 816 7.93 3.96 31.53
N ASN A 817 8.29 3.26 32.61
CA ASN A 817 8.77 3.89 33.84
C ASN A 817 10.15 4.52 33.66
N HIS A 818 11.02 3.94 32.83
CA HIS A 818 12.29 4.57 32.50
C HIS A 818 12.08 5.92 31.78
N TRP A 819 11.20 5.98 30.78
CA TRP A 819 10.96 7.24 30.07
C TRP A 819 10.15 8.25 30.92
N ALA A 820 9.27 7.79 31.81
CA ALA A 820 8.62 8.65 32.80
C ALA A 820 9.63 9.27 33.79
N PHE A 821 10.70 8.54 34.14
CA PHE A 821 11.80 9.09 34.93
C PHE A 821 12.55 10.20 34.19
N ILE A 822 12.78 10.03 32.88
CA ILE A 822 13.54 10.98 32.08
C ILE A 822 12.74 12.22 31.69
N PHE A 823 11.49 12.04 31.24
CA PHE A 823 10.69 13.12 30.67
C PHE A 823 9.67 13.72 31.65
N ASP A 824 9.16 12.91 32.58
CA ASP A 824 8.12 13.34 33.53
C ASP A 824 8.67 13.49 34.96
N HIS A 825 9.98 13.33 35.15
CA HIS A 825 10.68 13.40 36.43
C HIS A 825 10.10 12.49 37.53
N ARG A 826 9.45 11.38 37.16
CA ARG A 826 8.88 10.42 38.11
C ARG A 826 9.93 9.40 38.57
N PRO A 827 10.21 9.23 39.87
CA PRO A 827 11.25 8.31 40.33
C PRO A 827 11.02 6.88 39.82
N PHE A 828 12.10 6.21 39.39
CA PHE A 828 12.02 4.82 38.98
C PHE A 828 11.97 3.94 40.23
N LEU A 829 10.78 3.41 40.54
CA LEU A 829 10.54 2.54 41.69
C LEU A 829 10.18 1.12 41.23
N THR A 830 10.81 0.12 41.84
CA THR A 830 10.63 -1.31 41.55
C THR A 830 9.17 -1.73 41.76
N ASP A 831 8.57 -1.40 42.90
CA ASP A 831 7.19 -1.79 43.24
C ASP A 831 6.14 -1.16 42.33
N VAL A 832 6.34 0.10 41.93
CA VAL A 832 5.47 0.77 40.95
C VAL A 832 5.55 0.07 39.60
N THR A 833 6.74 -0.38 39.20
CA THR A 833 6.92 -1.10 37.95
C THR A 833 6.30 -2.49 37.98
N ILE A 834 6.41 -3.21 39.10
CA ILE A 834 5.75 -4.51 39.30
C ILE A 834 4.23 -4.38 39.23
N ARG A 835 3.63 -3.38 39.90
CA ARG A 835 2.19 -3.10 39.78
C ARG A 835 1.77 -2.81 38.34
N CYS A 836 2.58 -2.06 37.60
CA CYS A 836 2.34 -1.80 36.18
C CYS A 836 2.41 -3.09 35.34
N VAL A 837 3.35 -4.00 35.63
CA VAL A 837 3.42 -5.32 34.97
C VAL A 837 2.13 -6.10 35.22
N ASN A 838 1.69 -6.23 36.47
CA ASN A 838 0.49 -7.00 36.82
C ASN A 838 -0.75 -6.43 36.14
N GLN A 839 -0.94 -5.11 36.14
CA GLN A 839 -2.03 -4.46 35.41
C GLN A 839 -1.98 -4.76 33.91
N LEU A 840 -0.80 -4.71 33.29
CA LEU A 840 -0.65 -5.00 31.87
C LEU A 840 -0.93 -6.47 31.55
N LEU A 841 -0.56 -7.40 32.43
CA LEU A 841 -0.88 -8.83 32.33
C LEU A 841 -2.38 -9.06 32.43
N SER A 842 -3.07 -8.48 33.41
CA SER A 842 -4.53 -8.55 33.54
C SER A 842 -5.25 -8.04 32.30
N VAL A 843 -4.83 -6.90 31.74
CA VAL A 843 -5.40 -6.39 30.48
C VAL A 843 -5.10 -7.33 29.31
N SER A 844 -3.90 -7.93 29.25
CA SER A 844 -3.60 -8.92 28.21
C SER A 844 -4.46 -10.19 28.33
N LEU A 845 -4.83 -10.58 29.54
CA LEU A 845 -5.76 -11.69 29.77
C LEU A 845 -7.15 -11.33 29.25
N GLN A 846 -7.67 -10.16 29.63
CA GLN A 846 -8.96 -9.66 29.15
C GLN A 846 -9.02 -9.57 27.62
N GLU A 847 -7.98 -9.03 26.98
CA GLU A 847 -7.85 -8.97 25.52
C GLU A 847 -7.89 -10.38 24.89
N SER A 848 -7.25 -11.36 25.54
CA SER A 848 -7.26 -12.75 25.08
C SER A 848 -8.64 -13.39 25.22
N LEU A 849 -9.31 -13.23 26.37
CA LEU A 849 -10.64 -13.76 26.62
C LEU A 849 -11.66 -13.20 25.62
N LEU A 850 -11.63 -11.89 25.38
CA LEU A 850 -12.46 -11.22 24.36
C LEU A 850 -12.20 -11.78 22.96
N SER A 851 -10.93 -12.01 22.61
CA SER A 851 -10.57 -12.57 21.30
C SER A 851 -11.05 -14.01 21.13
N SER A 852 -11.17 -14.75 22.23
CA SER A 852 -11.70 -16.11 22.27
C SER A 852 -13.24 -16.17 22.38
N GLY A 853 -13.93 -15.03 22.36
CA GLY A 853 -15.39 -14.96 22.48
C GLY A 853 -15.92 -15.24 23.90
N ILE A 854 -15.03 -15.23 24.90
CA ILE A 854 -15.38 -15.44 26.30
C ILE A 854 -15.62 -14.07 26.94
N SER A 855 -16.78 -13.89 27.58
CA SER A 855 -17.09 -12.65 28.31
C SER A 855 -16.05 -12.41 29.41
N PRO A 856 -15.45 -11.20 29.50
CA PRO A 856 -14.52 -10.86 30.58
C PRO A 856 -15.23 -10.61 31.91
N LEU A 857 -16.57 -10.60 31.92
CA LEU A 857 -17.39 -10.53 33.13
C LEU A 857 -17.77 -11.96 33.54
N PRO A 858 -17.68 -12.31 34.84
CA PRO A 858 -18.31 -13.53 35.33
C PRO A 858 -19.80 -13.49 34.98
N LEU A 859 -20.35 -14.65 34.59
CA LEU A 859 -21.79 -14.79 34.42
C LEU A 859 -22.47 -14.37 35.73
N PRO A 860 -23.48 -13.47 35.72
CA PRO A 860 -24.09 -12.93 36.93
C PRO A 860 -24.84 -13.98 37.79
N HIS A 861 -24.82 -15.26 37.39
CA HIS A 861 -25.55 -16.37 38.04
C HIS A 861 -24.63 -17.35 38.80
N LEU A 862 -23.32 -17.10 38.89
CA LEU A 862 -22.41 -17.90 39.71
C LEU A 862 -21.86 -17.03 40.85
N GLN A 863 -22.65 -16.89 41.91
CA GLN A 863 -22.10 -16.60 43.23
C GLN A 863 -21.39 -17.87 43.71
N LEU A 864 -20.06 -17.89 43.63
CA LEU A 864 -19.26 -18.81 44.43
C LEU A 864 -19.25 -18.31 45.87
N SER A 865 -20.33 -18.59 46.60
CA SER A 865 -20.28 -18.69 48.05
C SER A 865 -19.67 -20.05 48.41
N ASP A 866 -18.72 -20.03 49.33
CA ASP A 866 -18.13 -21.15 50.07
C ASP A 866 -17.09 -22.02 49.35
N LEU A 867 -15.84 -21.54 49.38
CA LEU A 867 -14.66 -22.41 49.52
C LEU A 867 -13.74 -21.82 50.59
N SER A 868 -14.22 -21.86 51.83
CA SER A 868 -13.42 -21.75 53.05
C SER A 868 -13.64 -23.00 53.90
N SER A 869 -13.21 -24.16 53.39
CA SER A 869 -12.92 -25.39 54.16
C SER A 869 -12.53 -26.53 53.20
N CYS A 870 -11.23 -26.73 53.00
CA CYS A 870 -10.53 -28.01 52.83
C CYS A 870 -9.06 -27.72 52.47
#